data_AF-A0A919WGS3-F1
#
_entry.id   AF-A0A919WGS3-F1
#
_cell.length_a   1.000
_cell.length_b   1.000
_cell.length_c   1.000
_cell.angle_alpha   90.00
_cell.angle_beta   90.00
_cell.angle_gamma   90.00
#
_symmetry.space_group_name_H-M   'P 1'
#
loop_
_entity.id
_entity.type
_entity.pdbx_description
1 polymer ?
#
loop_
_entity_poly.entity_id
_entity_poly.type
_entity_poly.pdbx_seq_one_letter_code
_entity_poly.pdbx_strand_id
1 'polypeptide(L)'
;MEIVLPYAGIILLIGPSNSGKSTFLKHLINRGKILPSEIASSDNFRILVGDVQFIDWKQRSHDEANSLYDQYQQVSAEAFTLMDELIETRCRLNKLTIVDATHLNPEDRKRYIAIAEKNHVPIMALVMDVDLNILLERDNSREHPRGSRRIKQQYQIFKSGRRFIKKEGYFAHYFISNTDEVEVTRRRGNPLYLAADNGIDIIGDIHGCYDELILLLEKLGYVKNPEGFYIHPTGRKFLSLGDIMSKGPKSLQTLEFFLRHSKEKLAYMIDSNHGWKIARWLDGRNVTLTHGDENVEKELKKYAEVMGKDKADDFKVELKHFLLKAPSHYVLTKNSIPTVVCTHAGIKDEFIGKQSYKISDFCRYGDVDGLDENGRPKRKDWTIHHHNSTLIVWGHDPKLKPLMINNTINIDQGVVFGGQLTAFRYPEKEVISVQAKEVYSHEKNNPLIEEKKKRLDPPNIGNFLNGYTVLTEALGQIQIPKEHIVPSIDTVSHFTIPIEEMVYIPPTMSPAPTPSTLEDYLEHPREVIDYYRSMGIERMVAEKKHMGSRGILFLFKDKETALQYIGRKTLGIIYTRTGRRFFNEEMELKVVSKLNNSLVKSDYFAKNNTDFLLLDAEIMPWNLKAKELIVSQYAHVSEQAILDRSLLKERLENAVENNKELKSWLKEYEEKLSNAHVFKEVFQKYCWEINEIHQIQIAPFHLLAHSHETFFNKPYTWHMEKNKQLTLVDNLFVETEYMIIDDPKSEEAVIKWWELITDDGHEGIVIKPETFMSKSKGRLVQPAIKVRGRKYLNIIYGMDYLRAENLKRLKKRNTGKKQKLALKEFALGLEGVERFVKGESISRVHECVLGVLAMESDPVDPRL
;
A
#
# COMPACT_ATOMS: atom_id res chain seq x y z
N MET A 1 -25.96 -37.99 -21.30
CA MET A 1 -24.55 -37.61 -21.06
C MET A 1 -24.51 -36.19 -20.52
N GLU A 2 -23.85 -35.95 -19.38
CA GLU A 2 -23.72 -34.59 -18.81
C GLU A 2 -22.36 -33.97 -19.18
N ILE A 3 -22.37 -32.74 -19.69
CA ILE A 3 -21.17 -31.95 -20.02
C ILE A 3 -21.20 -30.65 -19.22
N VAL A 4 -20.25 -30.49 -18.30
CA VAL A 4 -20.10 -29.26 -17.51
C VAL A 4 -19.10 -28.33 -18.20
N LEU A 5 -19.58 -27.18 -18.68
CA LEU A 5 -18.70 -26.17 -19.26
C LEU A 5 -17.94 -25.40 -18.17
N PRO A 6 -16.66 -25.07 -18.38
CA PRO A 6 -15.90 -24.30 -17.42
C PRO A 6 -16.39 -22.85 -17.43
N TYR A 7 -16.07 -22.10 -16.36
CA TYR A 7 -16.38 -20.66 -16.30
C TYR A 7 -15.66 -19.88 -17.42
N ALA A 8 -14.41 -20.26 -17.70
CA ALA A 8 -13.55 -19.66 -18.72
C ALA A 8 -12.65 -20.73 -19.36
N GLY A 9 -12.12 -20.45 -20.55
CA GLY A 9 -11.24 -21.34 -21.28
C GLY A 9 -11.65 -21.59 -22.73
N ILE A 10 -11.05 -22.60 -23.35
CA ILE A 10 -11.27 -22.94 -24.75
C ILE A 10 -12.06 -24.25 -24.84
N ILE A 11 -13.12 -24.27 -25.64
CA ILE A 11 -13.84 -25.48 -26.02
C ILE A 11 -13.60 -25.70 -27.52
N LEU A 12 -12.92 -26.79 -27.84
CA LEU A 12 -12.56 -27.14 -29.21
C LEU A 12 -13.57 -28.15 -29.76
N LEU A 13 -14.34 -27.76 -30.78
CA LEU A 13 -15.21 -28.69 -31.50
C LEU A 13 -14.38 -29.48 -32.52
N ILE A 14 -14.39 -30.80 -32.44
CA ILE A 14 -13.61 -31.67 -33.33
C ILE A 14 -14.58 -32.54 -34.13
N GLY A 15 -14.45 -32.52 -35.46
CA GLY A 15 -15.17 -33.46 -36.30
C GLY A 15 -15.27 -33.02 -37.76
N PRO A 16 -15.56 -33.94 -38.69
CA PRO A 16 -15.70 -33.62 -40.12
C PRO A 16 -16.78 -32.57 -40.39
N SER A 17 -16.77 -31.99 -41.60
CA SER A 17 -17.92 -31.23 -42.08
C SER A 17 -19.20 -32.08 -41.96
N ASN A 18 -20.34 -31.43 -41.66
CA ASN A 18 -21.67 -32.05 -41.51
C ASN A 18 -21.87 -32.92 -40.25
N SER A 19 -20.90 -32.93 -39.32
CA SER A 19 -21.03 -33.62 -38.04
C SER A 19 -22.06 -32.99 -37.09
N GLY A 20 -22.67 -31.85 -37.44
CA GLY A 20 -23.71 -31.19 -36.65
C GLY A 20 -23.20 -30.12 -35.66
N LYS A 21 -21.90 -29.76 -35.69
CA LYS A 21 -21.27 -28.73 -34.83
C LYS A 21 -22.10 -27.44 -34.70
N SER A 22 -22.34 -26.75 -35.82
CA SER A 22 -23.05 -25.47 -35.79
C SER A 22 -24.52 -25.61 -35.38
N THR A 23 -25.17 -26.75 -35.68
CA THR A 23 -26.53 -27.06 -35.20
C THR A 23 -26.56 -27.26 -33.69
N PHE A 24 -25.58 -28.00 -33.15
CA PHE A 24 -25.41 -28.20 -31.72
C PHE A 24 -25.19 -26.86 -30.99
N LEU A 25 -24.34 -25.98 -31.52
CA LEU A 25 -24.14 -24.64 -30.95
C LEU A 25 -25.40 -23.77 -30.96
N LYS A 26 -26.16 -23.76 -32.07
CA LYS A 26 -27.45 -23.04 -32.15
C LYS A 26 -28.44 -23.55 -31.10
N HIS A 27 -28.51 -24.86 -30.88
CA HIS A 27 -29.37 -25.45 -29.85
C HIS A 27 -28.98 -25.01 -28.44
N LEU A 28 -27.68 -24.94 -28.15
CA LEU A 28 -27.18 -24.44 -26.86
C LEU A 28 -27.47 -22.95 -26.64
N ILE A 29 -27.40 -22.13 -27.70
CA ILE A 29 -27.79 -20.71 -27.64
C ILE A 29 -29.29 -20.60 -27.34
N ASN A 30 -30.13 -21.30 -28.09
CA ASN A 30 -31.59 -21.23 -27.94
C ASN A 30 -32.06 -21.67 -26.55
N ARG A 31 -31.34 -22.59 -25.91
CA ARG A 31 -31.58 -23.03 -24.52
C ARG A 31 -30.92 -22.13 -23.46
N GLY A 32 -30.30 -21.01 -23.85
CA GLY A 32 -29.62 -20.08 -22.94
C GLY A 32 -28.43 -20.66 -22.20
N LYS A 33 -27.81 -21.73 -22.74
CA LYS A 33 -26.66 -22.40 -22.12
C LYS A 33 -25.35 -21.69 -22.46
N ILE A 34 -25.24 -21.12 -23.66
CA ILE A 34 -24.08 -20.34 -24.14
C ILE A 34 -24.57 -19.05 -24.81
N LEU A 35 -23.67 -18.08 -24.98
CA LEU A 35 -23.92 -16.81 -25.67
C LEU A 35 -23.39 -16.88 -27.11
N PRO A 36 -24.04 -16.19 -28.08
CA PRO A 36 -23.52 -16.09 -29.43
C PRO A 36 -22.09 -15.54 -29.51
N SER A 37 -21.77 -14.57 -28.65
CA SER A 37 -20.44 -13.94 -28.55
C SER A 37 -19.35 -14.88 -28.02
N GLU A 38 -19.69 -16.08 -27.57
CA GLU A 38 -18.72 -17.08 -27.10
C GLU A 38 -18.22 -17.97 -28.23
N ILE A 39 -18.80 -17.88 -29.44
CA ILE A 39 -18.43 -18.73 -30.57
C ILE A 39 -17.45 -18.00 -31.48
N ALA A 40 -16.29 -18.61 -31.71
CA ALA A 40 -15.33 -18.24 -32.74
C ALA A 40 -15.44 -19.22 -33.91
N SER A 41 -16.14 -18.83 -34.99
CA SER A 41 -16.38 -19.68 -36.15
C SER A 41 -15.48 -19.31 -37.32
N SER A 42 -14.78 -20.29 -37.88
CA SER A 42 -13.91 -20.05 -39.05
C SER A 42 -14.67 -19.49 -40.26
N ASP A 43 -15.95 -19.83 -40.42
CA ASP A 43 -16.78 -19.32 -41.52
C ASP A 43 -17.13 -17.84 -41.30
N ASN A 44 -17.47 -17.44 -40.06
CA ASN A 44 -17.74 -16.04 -39.74
C ASN A 44 -16.50 -15.16 -39.91
N PHE A 45 -15.33 -15.65 -39.50
CA PHE A 45 -14.08 -14.91 -39.65
C PHE A 45 -13.65 -14.73 -41.11
N ARG A 46 -13.91 -15.70 -41.98
CA ARG A 46 -13.67 -15.53 -43.43
C ARG A 46 -14.58 -14.46 -44.03
N ILE A 47 -15.84 -14.38 -43.60
CA ILE A 47 -16.76 -13.31 -44.02
C ILE A 47 -16.23 -11.96 -43.52
N LEU A 48 -15.83 -11.85 -42.25
CA LEU A 48 -15.32 -10.60 -41.69
C LEU A 48 -14.03 -10.09 -42.35
N VAL A 49 -13.17 -11.00 -42.82
CA VAL A 49 -11.86 -10.65 -43.39
C VAL A 49 -11.91 -10.45 -44.91
N GLY A 50 -12.71 -11.23 -45.64
CA GLY A 50 -12.69 -11.24 -47.10
C GLY A 50 -14.05 -11.19 -47.78
N ASP A 51 -15.14 -10.95 -47.04
CA ASP A 51 -16.53 -10.93 -47.56
C ASP A 51 -16.98 -12.24 -48.23
N VAL A 52 -16.21 -13.32 -48.09
CA VAL A 52 -16.50 -14.64 -48.68
C VAL A 52 -16.67 -15.71 -47.61
N GLN A 53 -17.83 -16.36 -47.62
CA GLN A 53 -18.06 -17.59 -46.85
C GLN A 53 -17.58 -18.84 -47.59
N PHE A 54 -17.69 -18.83 -48.91
CA PHE A 54 -17.35 -19.95 -49.80
C PHE A 54 -17.01 -19.39 -51.18
N ILE A 55 -16.01 -20.00 -51.84
CA ILE A 55 -15.67 -19.70 -53.24
C ILE A 55 -16.01 -20.95 -54.06
N ASP A 56 -16.91 -20.82 -55.03
CA ASP A 56 -17.25 -21.89 -55.96
C ASP A 56 -16.32 -21.88 -57.17
N TRP A 57 -15.51 -22.93 -57.27
CA TRP A 57 -14.61 -23.19 -58.39
C TRP A 57 -15.06 -24.40 -59.24
N LYS A 58 -16.28 -24.92 -59.05
CA LYS A 58 -16.83 -25.97 -59.93
C LYS A 58 -17.07 -25.39 -61.32
N GLN A 59 -16.73 -26.18 -62.35
CA GLN A 59 -16.89 -25.83 -63.78
C GLN A 59 -16.02 -24.68 -64.31
N ARG A 60 -14.94 -24.30 -63.61
CA ARG A 60 -13.95 -23.33 -64.09
C ARG A 60 -12.73 -24.02 -64.72
N SER A 61 -11.98 -23.29 -65.54
CA SER A 61 -10.72 -23.80 -66.11
C SER A 61 -9.69 -24.10 -65.01
N HIS A 62 -8.68 -24.93 -65.31
CA HIS A 62 -7.71 -25.36 -64.31
C HIS A 62 -6.96 -24.18 -63.66
N ASP A 63 -6.60 -23.19 -64.46
CA ASP A 63 -5.84 -22.02 -64.00
C ASP A 63 -6.70 -21.08 -63.14
N GLU A 64 -7.97 -20.88 -63.51
CA GLU A 64 -8.94 -20.12 -62.69
C GLU A 64 -9.22 -20.80 -61.36
N ALA A 65 -9.38 -22.13 -61.35
CA ALA A 65 -9.61 -22.90 -60.14
C ALA A 65 -8.41 -22.82 -59.18
N ASN A 66 -7.17 -22.87 -59.69
CA ASN A 66 -5.96 -22.72 -58.89
C ASN A 66 -5.84 -21.31 -58.30
N SER A 67 -6.06 -20.26 -59.11
CA SER A 67 -5.98 -18.87 -58.63
C SER A 67 -7.03 -18.56 -57.55
N LEU A 68 -8.28 -19.03 -57.72
CA LEU A 68 -9.34 -18.88 -56.72
C LEU A 68 -9.06 -19.70 -55.45
N TYR A 69 -8.42 -20.86 -55.59
CA TYR A 69 -7.97 -21.65 -54.46
C TYR A 69 -6.89 -20.93 -53.66
N ASP A 70 -5.91 -20.31 -54.32
CA ASP A 70 -4.86 -19.51 -53.67
C ASP A 70 -5.46 -18.30 -52.94
N GLN A 71 -6.40 -17.59 -53.57
CA GLN A 71 -7.12 -16.49 -52.93
C GLN A 71 -7.92 -16.95 -51.70
N TYR A 72 -8.61 -18.10 -51.80
CA TYR A 72 -9.31 -18.70 -50.66
C TYR A 72 -8.35 -19.04 -49.52
N GLN A 73 -7.16 -19.58 -49.84
CA GLN A 73 -6.15 -19.92 -48.84
C GLN A 73 -5.61 -18.67 -48.14
N GLN A 74 -5.36 -17.58 -48.87
CA GLN A 74 -4.92 -16.31 -48.30
C GLN A 74 -5.98 -15.74 -47.34
N VAL A 75 -7.25 -15.64 -47.76
CA VAL A 75 -8.34 -15.17 -46.90
C VAL A 75 -8.51 -16.08 -45.69
N SER A 76 -8.42 -17.41 -45.87
CA SER A 76 -8.55 -18.34 -44.76
C SER A 76 -7.37 -18.23 -43.77
N ALA A 77 -6.16 -17.95 -44.24
CA ALA A 77 -5.00 -17.77 -43.38
C ALA A 77 -5.17 -16.54 -42.47
N GLU A 78 -5.52 -15.39 -43.06
CA GLU A 78 -5.79 -14.15 -42.30
C GLU A 78 -6.97 -14.29 -41.34
N ALA A 79 -8.04 -14.98 -41.76
CA ALA A 79 -9.17 -15.30 -40.89
C ALA A 79 -8.77 -16.14 -39.67
N PHE A 80 -7.89 -17.13 -39.82
CA PHE A 80 -7.37 -17.91 -38.69
C PHE A 80 -6.46 -17.08 -37.79
N THR A 81 -5.61 -16.20 -38.34
CA THR A 81 -4.77 -15.29 -37.55
C THR A 81 -5.62 -14.40 -36.64
N LEU A 82 -6.65 -13.75 -37.18
CA LEU A 82 -7.54 -12.89 -36.40
C LEU A 82 -8.37 -13.69 -35.37
N MET A 83 -8.80 -14.90 -35.73
CA MET A 83 -9.53 -15.78 -34.82
C MET A 83 -8.66 -16.21 -33.63
N ASP A 84 -7.39 -16.55 -33.87
CA ASP A 84 -6.45 -16.92 -32.83
C ASP A 84 -6.18 -15.75 -31.87
N GLU A 85 -6.00 -14.52 -32.38
CA GLU A 85 -5.84 -13.31 -31.54
C GLU A 85 -7.09 -13.00 -30.72
N LEU A 86 -8.30 -13.18 -31.28
CA LEU A 86 -9.54 -13.07 -30.50
C LEU A 86 -9.57 -14.09 -29.36
N ILE A 87 -9.27 -15.36 -29.68
CA ILE A 87 -9.28 -16.44 -28.68
C ILE A 87 -8.28 -16.12 -27.57
N GLU A 88 -7.05 -15.72 -27.92
CA GLU A 88 -6.03 -15.35 -26.95
C GLU A 88 -6.46 -14.15 -26.08
N THR A 89 -7.00 -13.10 -26.70
CA THR A 89 -7.53 -11.91 -25.97
C THR A 89 -8.62 -12.30 -24.99
N ARG A 90 -9.55 -13.17 -25.39
CA ARG A 90 -10.62 -13.66 -24.51
C ARG A 90 -10.08 -14.52 -23.37
N CYS A 91 -9.03 -15.33 -23.61
CA CYS A 91 -8.34 -16.08 -22.57
C CYS A 91 -7.66 -15.15 -21.55
N ARG A 92 -7.00 -14.06 -22.00
CA ARG A 92 -6.42 -13.04 -21.11
C ARG A 92 -7.47 -12.44 -20.18
N LEU A 93 -8.67 -12.17 -20.70
CA LEU A 93 -9.84 -11.64 -19.98
C LEU A 93 -10.65 -12.70 -19.21
N ASN A 94 -10.15 -13.94 -19.10
CA ASN A 94 -10.80 -15.05 -18.40
C ASN A 94 -12.24 -15.30 -18.89
N LYS A 95 -12.43 -15.34 -20.22
CA LYS A 95 -13.71 -15.63 -20.89
C LYS A 95 -13.71 -17.03 -21.50
N LEU A 96 -14.91 -17.57 -21.70
CA LEU A 96 -15.12 -18.82 -22.43
C LEU A 96 -15.15 -18.55 -23.93
N THR A 97 -14.48 -19.39 -24.71
CA THR A 97 -14.53 -19.36 -26.17
C THR A 97 -14.71 -20.77 -26.73
N ILE A 98 -15.71 -20.96 -27.58
CA ILE A 98 -16.00 -22.21 -28.29
C ILE A 98 -15.58 -22.02 -29.74
N VAL A 99 -14.63 -22.84 -30.21
CA VAL A 99 -14.08 -22.73 -31.56
C VAL A 99 -14.83 -23.67 -32.49
N ASP A 100 -15.56 -23.11 -33.46
CA ASP A 100 -16.27 -23.84 -34.51
C ASP A 100 -15.43 -23.93 -35.79
N ALA A 101 -14.64 -25.01 -35.85
CA ALA A 101 -13.95 -25.47 -37.06
C ALA A 101 -13.85 -27.00 -37.04
N THR A 102 -13.19 -27.60 -38.02
CA THR A 102 -13.13 -29.07 -38.14
C THR A 102 -12.08 -29.71 -37.21
N HIS A 103 -10.96 -29.02 -36.98
CA HIS A 103 -9.86 -29.41 -36.07
C HIS A 103 -9.37 -30.87 -36.25
N LEU A 104 -9.28 -31.32 -37.50
CA LEU A 104 -8.95 -32.71 -37.82
C LEU A 104 -7.45 -33.02 -37.67
N ASN A 105 -6.58 -32.05 -37.94
CA ASN A 105 -5.14 -32.25 -37.87
C ASN A 105 -4.62 -32.01 -36.44
N PRO A 106 -3.65 -32.82 -35.96
CA PRO A 106 -3.05 -32.61 -34.65
C PRO A 106 -2.41 -31.24 -34.44
N GLU A 107 -1.74 -30.68 -35.46
CA GLU A 107 -1.08 -29.37 -35.36
C GLU A 107 -2.08 -28.23 -35.08
N ASP A 108 -3.26 -28.26 -35.74
CA ASP A 108 -4.33 -27.29 -35.50
C ASP A 108 -4.79 -27.31 -34.03
N ARG A 109 -4.85 -28.51 -33.43
CA ARG A 109 -5.28 -28.70 -32.04
C ARG A 109 -4.20 -28.28 -31.05
N LYS A 110 -2.94 -28.64 -31.34
CA LYS A 110 -1.76 -28.28 -30.54
C LYS A 110 -1.62 -26.77 -30.38
N ARG A 111 -1.95 -26.00 -31.43
CA ARG A 111 -2.00 -24.53 -31.39
C ARG A 111 -2.92 -24.01 -30.27
N TYR A 112 -4.16 -24.50 -30.19
CA TYR A 112 -5.11 -24.04 -29.16
C TYR A 112 -4.75 -24.51 -27.75
N ILE A 113 -4.15 -25.70 -27.63
CA ILE A 113 -3.60 -26.17 -26.36
C ILE A 113 -2.49 -25.22 -25.88
N ALA A 114 -1.58 -24.81 -26.76
CA ALA A 114 -0.52 -23.86 -26.41
C ALA A 114 -1.08 -22.48 -26.00
N ILE A 115 -2.13 -21.98 -26.69
CA ILE A 115 -2.82 -20.74 -26.30
C ILE A 115 -3.43 -20.88 -24.90
N ALA A 116 -4.11 -21.99 -24.61
CA ALA A 116 -4.70 -22.24 -23.30
C ALA A 116 -3.65 -22.33 -22.18
N GLU A 117 -2.55 -23.05 -22.42
CA GLU A 117 -1.42 -23.19 -21.49
C GLU A 117 -0.72 -21.86 -21.20
N LYS A 118 -0.46 -21.06 -22.26
CA LYS A 118 0.12 -19.71 -22.15
C LYS A 118 -0.73 -18.79 -21.28
N ASN A 119 -2.05 -18.92 -21.36
CA ASN A 119 -3.00 -18.05 -20.65
C ASN A 119 -3.54 -18.64 -19.34
N HIS A 120 -3.08 -19.82 -18.93
CA HIS A 120 -3.50 -20.50 -17.70
C HIS A 120 -5.02 -20.77 -17.61
N VAL A 121 -5.65 -21.14 -18.73
CA VAL A 121 -7.07 -21.50 -18.80
C VAL A 121 -7.25 -22.95 -19.25
N PRO A 122 -8.33 -23.65 -18.86
CA PRO A 122 -8.56 -25.02 -19.30
C PRO A 122 -8.94 -25.07 -20.78
N ILE A 123 -8.57 -26.17 -21.44
CA ILE A 123 -9.04 -26.51 -22.79
C ILE A 123 -9.79 -27.84 -22.78
N MET A 124 -10.98 -27.88 -23.37
CA MET A 124 -11.82 -29.08 -23.51
C MET A 124 -12.03 -29.45 -24.97
N ALA A 125 -12.12 -30.75 -25.25
CA ALA A 125 -12.43 -31.28 -26.58
C ALA A 125 -13.85 -31.84 -26.63
N LEU A 126 -14.68 -31.33 -27.55
CA LEU A 126 -16.00 -31.88 -27.88
C LEU A 126 -15.94 -32.54 -29.25
N VAL A 127 -15.85 -33.87 -29.26
CA VAL A 127 -15.62 -34.68 -30.44
C VAL A 127 -16.95 -35.19 -31.01
N MET A 128 -17.36 -34.67 -32.17
CA MET A 128 -18.58 -35.07 -32.87
C MET A 128 -18.32 -36.36 -33.66
N ASP A 129 -18.66 -37.49 -33.05
CA ASP A 129 -18.38 -38.85 -33.54
C ASP A 129 -19.60 -39.40 -34.30
N VAL A 130 -19.79 -38.90 -35.52
CA VAL A 130 -20.94 -39.22 -36.38
C VAL A 130 -20.51 -40.12 -37.53
N ASP A 131 -21.30 -41.17 -37.80
CA ASP A 131 -21.03 -42.11 -38.89
C ASP A 131 -21.03 -41.47 -40.27
N LEU A 132 -20.16 -41.99 -41.15
CA LEU A 132 -19.96 -41.48 -42.51
C LEU A 132 -21.26 -41.41 -43.33
N ASN A 133 -22.14 -42.39 -43.19
CA ASN A 133 -23.40 -42.43 -43.94
C ASN A 133 -24.29 -41.21 -43.60
N ILE A 134 -24.36 -40.85 -42.32
CA ILE A 134 -25.11 -39.69 -41.84
C ILE A 134 -24.46 -38.38 -42.32
N LEU A 135 -23.12 -38.31 -42.33
CA LEU A 135 -22.40 -37.14 -42.84
C LEU A 135 -22.68 -36.88 -44.33
N LEU A 136 -22.77 -37.94 -45.13
CA LEU A 136 -23.07 -37.88 -46.56
C LEU A 136 -24.55 -37.53 -46.82
N GLU A 137 -25.47 -38.12 -46.07
CA GLU A 137 -26.90 -37.79 -46.12
C GLU A 137 -27.16 -36.32 -45.79
N ARG A 138 -26.46 -35.79 -44.77
CA ARG A 138 -26.49 -34.36 -44.41
C ARG A 138 -25.84 -33.44 -45.43
N ASP A 139 -24.92 -33.94 -46.26
CA ASP A 139 -24.34 -33.13 -47.35
C ASP A 139 -25.31 -33.00 -48.51
N ASN A 140 -25.99 -34.10 -48.86
CA ASN A 140 -26.93 -34.15 -49.97
C ASN A 140 -28.18 -33.28 -49.72
N SER A 141 -28.54 -33.06 -48.45
CA SER A 141 -29.67 -32.23 -48.04
C SER A 141 -29.32 -30.74 -47.84
N ARG A 142 -28.06 -30.33 -48.08
CA ARG A 142 -27.66 -28.92 -48.01
C ARG A 142 -27.92 -28.18 -49.32
N GLU A 143 -28.32 -26.92 -49.21
CA GLU A 143 -28.44 -25.98 -50.33
C GLU A 143 -27.12 -25.85 -51.13
N HIS A 144 -25.98 -25.87 -50.42
CA HIS A 144 -24.64 -25.90 -51.03
C HIS A 144 -23.81 -27.09 -50.48
N PRO A 145 -23.81 -28.26 -51.16
CA PRO A 145 -23.06 -29.44 -50.75
C PRO A 145 -21.54 -29.21 -50.78
N ARG A 146 -20.84 -29.66 -49.74
CA ARG A 146 -19.38 -29.52 -49.63
C ARG A 146 -18.62 -30.54 -50.48
N GLY A 147 -19.28 -31.63 -50.89
CA GLY A 147 -18.78 -32.64 -51.81
C GLY A 147 -18.38 -33.95 -51.14
N SER A 148 -18.90 -35.07 -51.66
CA SER A 148 -18.73 -36.41 -51.11
C SER A 148 -17.26 -36.86 -50.97
N ARG A 149 -16.39 -36.49 -51.94
CA ARG A 149 -14.95 -36.80 -51.90
C ARG A 149 -14.25 -36.12 -50.72
N ARG A 150 -14.56 -34.84 -50.48
CA ARG A 150 -14.00 -34.05 -49.36
C ARG A 150 -14.44 -34.61 -48.01
N ILE A 151 -15.70 -34.98 -47.87
CA ILE A 151 -16.24 -35.56 -46.63
C ILE A 151 -15.60 -36.92 -46.32
N LYS A 152 -15.45 -37.80 -47.33
CA LYS A 152 -14.77 -39.08 -47.16
C LYS A 152 -13.32 -38.89 -46.71
N GLN A 153 -12.59 -37.95 -47.31
CA GLN A 153 -11.22 -37.62 -46.92
C GLN A 153 -11.15 -37.11 -45.48
N GLN A 154 -12.00 -36.16 -45.10
CA GLN A 154 -12.07 -35.63 -43.74
C GLN A 154 -12.41 -36.71 -42.71
N TYR A 155 -13.34 -37.62 -43.04
CA TYR A 155 -13.71 -38.73 -42.17
C TYR A 155 -12.56 -39.74 -41.98
N GLN A 156 -11.77 -40.02 -43.02
CA GLN A 156 -10.58 -40.87 -42.89
C GLN A 156 -9.54 -40.26 -41.95
N ILE A 157 -9.26 -38.95 -42.09
CA ILE A 157 -8.35 -38.21 -41.20
C ILE A 157 -8.88 -38.22 -39.77
N PHE A 158 -10.19 -37.98 -39.59
CA PHE A 158 -10.83 -38.05 -38.28
C PHE A 158 -10.68 -39.44 -37.64
N LYS A 159 -11.00 -40.51 -38.39
CA LYS A 159 -10.94 -41.89 -37.90
C LYS A 159 -9.53 -42.30 -37.48
N SER A 160 -8.50 -41.89 -38.22
CA SER A 160 -7.11 -42.21 -37.88
C SER A 160 -6.60 -41.39 -36.68
N GLY A 161 -7.03 -40.12 -36.55
CA GLY A 161 -6.64 -39.22 -35.46
C GLY A 161 -7.39 -39.46 -34.14
N ARG A 162 -8.61 -40.00 -34.18
CA ARG A 162 -9.53 -40.13 -33.04
C ARG A 162 -8.90 -40.76 -31.79
N ARG A 163 -8.09 -41.81 -31.97
CA ARG A 163 -7.44 -42.54 -30.86
C ARG A 163 -6.41 -41.72 -30.08
N PHE A 164 -5.88 -40.66 -30.70
CA PHE A 164 -4.82 -39.84 -30.12
C PHE A 164 -5.36 -38.66 -29.30
N ILE A 165 -6.59 -38.21 -29.54
CA ILE A 165 -7.22 -37.08 -28.82
C ILE A 165 -7.15 -37.25 -27.31
N LYS A 166 -7.29 -38.48 -26.79
CA LYS A 166 -7.21 -38.77 -25.34
C LYS A 166 -5.83 -38.49 -24.73
N LYS A 167 -4.77 -38.39 -25.55
CA LYS A 167 -3.37 -38.20 -25.13
C LYS A 167 -2.86 -36.77 -25.38
N GLU A 168 -3.70 -35.87 -25.90
CA GLU A 168 -3.31 -34.52 -26.32
C GLU A 168 -3.39 -33.47 -25.20
N GLY A 169 -3.61 -33.86 -23.94
CA GLY A 169 -3.53 -32.93 -22.81
C GLY A 169 -4.77 -32.07 -22.57
N TYR A 170 -5.94 -32.43 -23.11
CA TYR A 170 -7.20 -31.75 -22.76
C TYR A 170 -7.54 -31.93 -21.28
N PHE A 171 -8.09 -30.87 -20.67
CA PHE A 171 -8.65 -30.93 -19.32
C PHE A 171 -9.81 -31.94 -19.23
N ALA A 172 -10.67 -31.95 -20.25
CA ALA A 172 -11.74 -32.93 -20.42
C ALA A 172 -11.98 -33.17 -21.91
N HIS A 173 -12.40 -34.40 -22.26
CA HIS A 173 -12.77 -34.74 -23.64
C HIS A 173 -14.05 -35.57 -23.65
N TYR A 174 -14.92 -35.28 -24.61
CA TYR A 174 -16.24 -35.89 -24.72
C TYR A 174 -16.47 -36.35 -26.16
N PHE A 175 -16.84 -37.61 -26.34
CA PHE A 175 -17.25 -38.15 -27.64
C PHE A 175 -18.77 -38.13 -27.69
N ILE A 176 -19.32 -37.38 -28.65
CA ILE A 176 -20.77 -37.17 -28.82
C ILE A 176 -21.19 -37.88 -30.11
N SER A 177 -21.99 -38.93 -29.97
CA SER A 177 -22.62 -39.62 -31.09
C SER A 177 -23.99 -39.00 -31.41
N ASN A 178 -24.56 -39.35 -32.57
CA ASN A 178 -25.85 -38.79 -33.01
C ASN A 178 -27.06 -39.34 -32.21
N THR A 179 -26.86 -40.40 -31.42
CA THR A 179 -27.88 -41.03 -30.57
C THR A 179 -27.85 -40.56 -29.11
N ASP A 180 -26.86 -39.75 -28.73
CA ASP A 180 -26.69 -39.32 -27.35
C ASP A 180 -27.61 -38.15 -27.00
N GLU A 181 -28.40 -38.30 -25.94
CA GLU A 181 -28.98 -37.14 -25.26
C GLU A 181 -27.89 -36.44 -24.44
N VAL A 182 -27.49 -35.25 -24.91
CA VAL A 182 -26.46 -34.41 -24.27
C VAL A 182 -27.12 -33.32 -23.45
N GLU A 183 -26.92 -33.36 -22.13
CA GLU A 183 -27.25 -32.26 -21.23
C GLU A 183 -25.99 -31.43 -20.96
N VAL A 184 -26.07 -30.13 -21.27
CA VAL A 184 -24.98 -29.19 -21.01
C VAL A 184 -25.33 -28.29 -19.83
N THR A 185 -24.48 -28.30 -18.82
CA THR A 185 -24.57 -27.43 -17.65
C THR A 185 -23.46 -26.37 -17.70
N ARG A 186 -23.82 -25.12 -17.41
CA ARG A 186 -22.89 -24.00 -17.41
C ARG A 186 -22.57 -23.57 -16.00
N ARG A 187 -21.28 -23.51 -15.67
CA ARG A 187 -20.83 -22.87 -14.43
C ARG A 187 -20.95 -21.35 -14.57
N ARG A 188 -21.93 -20.74 -13.89
CA ARG A 188 -22.19 -19.29 -14.00
C ARG A 188 -21.21 -18.41 -13.21
N GLY A 189 -20.54 -18.96 -12.19
CA GLY A 189 -19.57 -18.25 -11.36
C GLY A 189 -18.18 -18.86 -11.43
N ASN A 190 -17.16 -18.04 -11.17
CA ASN A 190 -15.80 -18.51 -10.99
C ASN A 190 -15.67 -19.18 -9.61
N PRO A 191 -15.21 -20.45 -9.51
CA PRO A 191 -15.07 -21.15 -8.22
C PRO A 191 -14.07 -20.50 -7.26
N LEU A 192 -13.16 -19.66 -7.77
CA LEU A 192 -12.21 -18.92 -6.96
C LEU A 192 -12.83 -17.66 -6.34
N TYR A 193 -14.06 -17.30 -6.70
CA TYR A 193 -14.69 -16.07 -6.26
C TYR A 193 -15.61 -16.35 -5.06
N LEU A 194 -15.40 -15.61 -3.99
CA LEU A 194 -16.21 -15.69 -2.77
C LEU A 194 -16.91 -14.36 -2.54
N ALA A 195 -18.20 -14.41 -2.20
CA ALA A 195 -18.94 -13.23 -1.77
C ALA A 195 -18.58 -12.92 -0.32
N ALA A 196 -18.18 -11.68 -0.05
CA ALA A 196 -17.80 -11.21 1.28
C ALA A 196 -18.83 -10.22 1.85
N ASP A 197 -20.09 -10.28 1.40
CA ASP A 197 -21.14 -9.35 1.81
C ASP A 197 -21.43 -9.42 3.32
N ASN A 198 -21.38 -10.63 3.91
CA ASN A 198 -21.48 -10.83 5.37
C ASN A 198 -20.14 -10.70 6.11
N GLY A 199 -19.03 -10.52 5.37
CA GLY A 199 -17.66 -10.46 5.88
C GLY A 199 -16.91 -11.80 5.89
N ILE A 200 -15.59 -11.72 5.69
CA ILE A 200 -14.65 -12.85 5.77
C ILE A 200 -13.43 -12.42 6.60
N ASP A 201 -13.08 -13.24 7.58
CA ASP A 201 -11.88 -13.05 8.40
C ASP A 201 -10.74 -13.93 7.86
N ILE A 202 -9.70 -13.31 7.30
CA ILE A 202 -8.58 -13.99 6.63
C ILE A 202 -7.47 -14.24 7.64
N ILE A 203 -7.06 -15.49 7.84
CA ILE A 203 -6.11 -15.93 8.88
C ILE A 203 -4.78 -16.32 8.21
N GLY A 204 -3.67 -15.83 8.75
CA GLY A 204 -2.31 -16.18 8.31
C GLY A 204 -1.90 -17.63 8.60
N ASP A 205 -0.61 -17.91 8.54
CA ASP A 205 -0.08 -19.27 8.66
C ASP A 205 -0.17 -19.79 10.11
N ILE A 206 -0.94 -20.86 10.30
CA ILE A 206 -1.29 -21.37 11.64
C ILE A 206 -0.25 -22.38 12.12
N HIS A 207 0.29 -23.17 11.19
CA HIS A 207 1.27 -24.21 11.42
C HIS A 207 0.91 -25.18 12.56
N GLY A 208 -0.35 -25.55 12.75
CA GLY A 208 -0.74 -26.45 13.85
C GLY A 208 -0.76 -25.80 15.24
N CYS A 209 -0.66 -24.48 15.35
CA CYS A 209 -0.91 -23.71 16.59
C CYS A 209 -2.42 -23.60 16.85
N TYR A 210 -3.04 -24.75 17.12
CA TYR A 210 -4.49 -24.89 17.24
C TYR A 210 -5.08 -24.04 18.37
N ASP A 211 -4.40 -23.93 19.51
CA ASP A 211 -4.92 -23.17 20.64
C ASP A 211 -4.97 -21.67 20.34
N GLU A 212 -3.95 -21.15 19.68
CA GLU A 212 -3.92 -19.77 19.17
C GLU A 212 -5.00 -19.54 18.12
N LEU A 213 -5.28 -20.51 17.23
CA LEU A 213 -6.40 -20.42 16.28
C LEU A 213 -7.74 -20.26 17.01
N ILE A 214 -8.00 -21.06 18.04
CA ILE A 214 -9.25 -20.97 18.80
C ILE A 214 -9.36 -19.63 19.54
N LEU A 215 -8.30 -19.20 20.22
CA LEU A 215 -8.25 -17.90 20.88
C LEU A 215 -8.49 -16.74 19.90
N LEU A 216 -7.93 -16.83 18.68
CA LEU A 216 -8.15 -15.83 17.65
C LEU A 216 -9.60 -15.81 17.17
N LEU A 217 -10.21 -16.98 16.93
CA LEU A 217 -11.62 -17.07 16.53
C LEU A 217 -12.56 -16.52 17.62
N GLU A 218 -12.31 -16.82 18.89
CA GLU A 218 -13.06 -16.24 20.01
C GLU A 218 -12.92 -14.71 20.06
N LYS A 219 -11.68 -14.20 19.90
CA LYS A 219 -11.41 -12.75 19.84
C LYS A 219 -12.07 -12.07 18.63
N LEU A 220 -12.25 -12.80 17.52
CA LEU A 220 -12.99 -12.36 16.33
C LEU A 220 -14.51 -12.40 16.50
N GLY A 221 -15.02 -13.01 17.57
CA GLY A 221 -16.45 -13.12 17.88
C GLY A 221 -17.12 -14.40 17.39
N TYR A 222 -16.37 -15.43 17.02
CA TYR A 222 -16.94 -16.74 16.70
C TYR A 222 -17.30 -17.50 17.97
N VAL A 223 -18.44 -18.19 17.94
CA VAL A 223 -18.96 -18.98 19.06
C VAL A 223 -19.06 -20.44 18.63
N LYS A 224 -18.66 -21.35 19.52
CA LYS A 224 -18.79 -22.79 19.30
C LYS A 224 -20.26 -23.23 19.48
N ASN A 225 -20.83 -23.86 18.48
CA ASN A 225 -22.18 -24.43 18.53
C ASN A 225 -22.19 -25.85 19.16
N PRO A 226 -23.37 -26.42 19.47
CA PRO A 226 -23.49 -27.76 20.04
C PRO A 226 -22.85 -28.88 19.20
N GLU A 227 -22.84 -28.73 17.87
CA GLU A 227 -22.21 -29.67 16.93
C GLU A 227 -20.67 -29.53 16.87
N GLY A 228 -20.11 -28.55 17.58
CA GLY A 228 -18.68 -28.31 17.72
C GLY A 228 -18.06 -27.43 16.64
N PHE A 229 -18.86 -26.78 15.79
CA PHE A 229 -18.42 -25.80 14.81
C PHE A 229 -18.34 -24.40 15.39
N TYR A 230 -17.34 -23.63 14.97
CA TYR A 230 -17.23 -22.21 15.27
C TYR A 230 -17.97 -21.40 14.20
N ILE A 231 -18.98 -20.65 14.63
CA ILE A 231 -19.85 -19.85 13.77
C ILE A 231 -19.90 -18.40 14.27
N HIS A 232 -19.91 -17.44 13.35
CA HIS A 232 -20.06 -16.04 13.71
C HIS A 232 -21.56 -15.66 13.72
N PRO A 233 -22.07 -14.95 14.74
CA PRO A 233 -23.50 -14.60 14.83
C PRO A 233 -24.05 -13.82 13.64
N THR A 234 -23.19 -13.03 12.97
CA THR A 234 -23.57 -12.25 11.78
C THR A 234 -23.40 -13.01 10.45
N GLY A 235 -23.09 -14.31 10.49
CA GLY A 235 -22.90 -15.13 9.29
C GLY A 235 -21.55 -14.95 8.57
N ARG A 236 -20.55 -14.35 9.25
CA ARG A 236 -19.16 -14.29 8.75
C ARG A 236 -18.55 -15.68 8.66
N LYS A 237 -17.57 -15.80 7.77
CA LYS A 237 -16.76 -17.00 7.58
C LYS A 237 -15.28 -16.67 7.73
N PHE A 238 -14.46 -17.68 7.95
CA PHE A 238 -13.01 -17.49 8.00
C PHE A 238 -12.31 -18.23 6.85
N LEU A 239 -11.16 -17.70 6.45
CA LEU A 239 -10.35 -18.21 5.34
C LEU A 239 -8.90 -18.30 5.78
N SER A 240 -8.28 -19.48 5.71
CA SER A 240 -6.84 -19.60 5.94
C SER A 240 -6.05 -19.36 4.65
N LEU A 241 -4.95 -18.61 4.78
CA LEU A 241 -3.98 -18.39 3.71
C LEU A 241 -3.12 -19.61 3.39
N GLY A 242 -3.26 -20.72 4.11
CA GLY A 242 -2.46 -21.92 3.91
C GLY A 242 -1.70 -22.32 5.17
N ASP A 243 -0.82 -23.32 5.04
CA ASP A 243 0.11 -23.76 6.08
C ASP A 243 -0.55 -23.97 7.44
N ILE A 244 -1.70 -24.64 7.45
CA ILE A 244 -2.44 -24.89 8.68
C ILE A 244 -1.80 -25.95 9.59
N MET A 245 -0.72 -26.61 9.15
CA MET A 245 -0.11 -27.78 9.80
C MET A 245 1.44 -27.75 9.77
N SER A 246 2.04 -28.85 10.22
CA SER A 246 3.48 -29.18 10.22
C SER A 246 4.25 -28.69 11.45
N LYS A 247 4.64 -27.42 11.52
CA LYS A 247 5.69 -26.98 12.47
C LYS A 247 5.28 -26.97 13.94
N GLY A 248 4.01 -26.74 14.24
CA GLY A 248 3.47 -26.58 15.59
C GLY A 248 2.87 -27.85 16.18
N PRO A 249 2.34 -27.77 17.41
CA PRO A 249 2.14 -28.92 18.29
C PRO A 249 0.89 -29.77 17.99
N LYS A 250 -0.10 -29.23 17.25
CA LYS A 250 -1.44 -29.84 17.06
C LYS A 250 -1.84 -29.83 15.58
N SER A 251 -1.00 -30.42 14.74
CA SER A 251 -1.17 -30.38 13.28
C SER A 251 -2.42 -31.13 12.79
N LEU A 252 -2.63 -32.35 13.28
CA LEU A 252 -3.74 -33.21 12.90
C LEU A 252 -5.07 -32.66 13.39
N GLN A 253 -5.09 -32.06 14.59
CA GLN A 253 -6.29 -31.40 15.13
C GLN A 253 -6.68 -30.18 14.28
N THR A 254 -5.70 -29.41 13.80
CA THR A 254 -5.95 -28.26 12.92
C THR A 254 -6.44 -28.71 11.53
N LEU A 255 -5.85 -29.78 10.99
CA LEU A 255 -6.31 -30.42 9.74
C LEU A 255 -7.77 -30.90 9.84
N GLU A 256 -8.11 -31.63 10.91
CA GLU A 256 -9.47 -32.10 11.14
C GLU A 256 -10.46 -30.93 11.28
N PHE A 257 -10.06 -29.88 12.00
CA PHE A 257 -10.86 -28.67 12.16
C PHE A 257 -11.23 -28.04 10.82
N PHE A 258 -10.24 -27.77 9.95
CA PHE A 258 -10.51 -27.17 8.64
C PHE A 258 -11.27 -28.11 7.70
N LEU A 259 -11.00 -29.42 7.73
CA LEU A 259 -11.75 -30.41 6.95
C LEU A 259 -13.24 -30.36 7.30
N ARG A 260 -13.57 -30.40 8.59
CA ARG A 260 -14.96 -30.36 9.09
C ARG A 260 -15.65 -29.05 8.74
N HIS A 261 -15.02 -27.90 9.01
CA HIS A 261 -15.64 -26.59 8.74
C HIS A 261 -15.77 -26.31 7.24
N SER A 262 -14.86 -26.81 6.40
CA SER A 262 -14.94 -26.64 4.95
C SER A 262 -16.05 -27.50 4.34
N LYS A 263 -16.29 -28.72 4.85
CA LYS A 263 -17.42 -29.58 4.44
C LYS A 263 -18.76 -28.87 4.64
N GLU A 264 -18.93 -28.16 5.77
CA GLU A 264 -20.13 -27.36 6.08
C GLU A 264 -20.13 -25.95 5.46
N LYS A 265 -19.12 -25.60 4.63
CA LYS A 265 -18.95 -24.27 4.01
C LYS A 265 -18.89 -23.11 5.02
N LEU A 266 -18.40 -23.37 6.23
CA LEU A 266 -18.17 -22.38 7.29
C LEU A 266 -16.76 -21.76 7.22
N ALA A 267 -15.82 -22.49 6.60
CA ALA A 267 -14.44 -22.06 6.40
C ALA A 267 -13.95 -22.33 4.98
N TYR A 268 -12.92 -21.60 4.59
CA TYR A 268 -12.15 -21.81 3.35
C TYR A 268 -10.66 -21.95 3.67
N MET A 269 -9.94 -22.61 2.77
CA MET A 269 -8.49 -22.78 2.89
C MET A 269 -7.86 -22.68 1.51
N ILE A 270 -6.72 -22.01 1.44
CA ILE A 270 -5.87 -21.91 0.26
C ILE A 270 -4.78 -22.98 0.31
N ASP A 271 -4.36 -23.42 -0.86
CA ASP A 271 -3.23 -24.32 -1.04
C ASP A 271 -1.89 -23.71 -0.59
N SER A 272 -0.98 -24.50 -0.06
CA SER A 272 0.29 -24.05 0.49
C SER A 272 1.43 -25.02 0.21
N ASN A 273 2.67 -24.62 0.45
CA ASN A 273 3.83 -25.47 0.22
C ASN A 273 3.83 -26.70 1.15
N HIS A 274 3.53 -26.55 2.45
CA HIS A 274 3.45 -27.70 3.36
C HIS A 274 2.22 -28.56 3.05
N GLY A 275 1.06 -27.94 2.78
CA GLY A 275 -0.17 -28.65 2.40
C GLY A 275 0.01 -29.52 1.16
N TRP A 276 0.62 -28.97 0.11
CA TRP A 276 0.94 -29.70 -1.13
C TRP A 276 1.89 -30.88 -0.89
N LYS A 277 2.91 -30.69 -0.05
CA LYS A 277 3.90 -31.72 0.27
C LYS A 277 3.28 -32.88 1.05
N ILE A 278 2.46 -32.59 2.06
CA ILE A 278 1.69 -33.59 2.82
C ILE A 278 0.70 -34.32 1.91
N ALA A 279 0.00 -33.61 1.02
CA ALA A 279 -0.94 -34.22 0.07
C ALA A 279 -0.24 -35.25 -0.83
N ARG A 280 0.96 -34.94 -1.34
CA ARG A 280 1.77 -35.87 -2.15
C ARG A 280 2.27 -37.07 -1.37
N TRP A 281 2.65 -36.87 -0.11
CA TRP A 281 3.04 -37.96 0.78
C TRP A 281 1.86 -38.90 1.06
N LEU A 282 0.67 -38.36 1.35
CA LEU A 282 -0.57 -39.14 1.48
C LEU A 282 -0.98 -39.85 0.18
N ASP A 283 -0.58 -39.32 -0.98
CA ASP A 283 -0.75 -39.95 -2.30
C ASP A 283 0.26 -41.09 -2.57
N GLY A 284 1.11 -41.43 -1.59
CA GLY A 284 2.09 -42.51 -1.69
C GLY A 284 3.36 -42.16 -2.47
N ARG A 285 3.58 -40.87 -2.77
CA ARG A 285 4.80 -40.43 -3.46
C ARG A 285 5.98 -40.41 -2.51
N ASN A 286 7.17 -40.72 -3.02
CA ASN A 286 8.41 -40.63 -2.25
C ASN A 286 8.77 -39.14 -2.01
N VAL A 287 8.49 -38.63 -0.81
CA VAL A 287 8.70 -37.25 -0.41
C VAL A 287 9.40 -37.22 0.95
N THR A 288 10.48 -36.45 1.06
CA THR A 288 11.18 -36.29 2.34
C THR A 288 10.44 -35.29 3.23
N LEU A 289 9.85 -35.77 4.33
CA LEU A 289 9.22 -34.92 5.35
C LEU A 289 10.31 -34.24 6.18
N THR A 290 10.28 -32.91 6.22
CA THR A 290 11.27 -32.04 6.89
C THR A 290 10.60 -30.73 7.29
N HIS A 291 11.25 -29.91 8.11
CA HIS A 291 10.74 -28.60 8.54
C HIS A 291 9.35 -28.70 9.22
N GLY A 292 9.17 -29.71 10.07
CA GLY A 292 7.95 -29.94 10.84
C GLY A 292 6.94 -30.90 10.20
N ASP A 293 7.07 -31.23 8.91
CA ASP A 293 6.13 -32.17 8.26
C ASP A 293 6.13 -33.56 8.91
N GLU A 294 7.26 -33.97 9.51
CA GLU A 294 7.41 -35.20 10.27
C GLU A 294 6.46 -35.27 11.49
N ASN A 295 5.98 -34.13 12.00
CA ASN A 295 5.03 -34.09 13.10
C ASN A 295 3.65 -34.58 12.65
N VAL A 296 3.24 -34.26 11.41
CA VAL A 296 1.98 -34.76 10.84
C VAL A 296 1.99 -36.29 10.76
N GLU A 297 3.11 -36.87 10.32
CA GLU A 297 3.27 -38.32 10.28
C GLU A 297 3.21 -38.94 11.70
N LYS A 298 3.92 -38.35 12.67
CA LYS A 298 3.90 -38.82 14.07
C LYS A 298 2.49 -38.77 14.66
N GLU A 299 1.75 -37.68 14.45
CA GLU A 299 0.38 -37.53 14.94
C GLU A 299 -0.58 -38.51 14.26
N LEU A 300 -0.43 -38.76 12.95
CA LEU A 300 -1.22 -39.77 12.23
C LEU A 300 -0.93 -41.20 12.70
N LYS A 301 0.32 -41.52 13.03
CA LYS A 301 0.68 -42.83 13.61
C LYS A 301 -0.02 -43.03 14.96
N LYS A 302 0.05 -42.03 15.84
CA LYS A 302 -0.69 -42.04 17.13
C LYS A 302 -2.20 -42.16 16.92
N TYR A 303 -2.76 -41.44 15.94
CA TYR A 303 -4.18 -41.56 15.60
C TYR A 303 -4.56 -42.98 15.17
N ALA A 304 -3.72 -43.64 14.37
CA ALA A 304 -3.94 -45.03 13.96
C ALA A 304 -3.85 -46.02 15.12
N GLU A 305 -2.95 -45.79 16.09
CA GLU A 305 -2.84 -46.58 17.31
C GLU A 305 -4.12 -46.48 18.17
N VAL A 306 -4.74 -45.30 18.23
CA VAL A 306 -5.93 -45.04 19.06
C VAL A 306 -7.24 -45.44 18.37
N MET A 307 -7.40 -45.10 17.09
CA MET A 307 -8.68 -45.22 16.36
C MET A 307 -8.77 -46.49 15.49
N GLY A 308 -7.66 -47.22 15.35
CA GLY A 308 -7.54 -48.36 14.46
C GLY A 308 -7.11 -47.97 13.05
N LYS A 309 -6.44 -48.92 12.37
CA LYS A 309 -5.81 -48.70 11.08
C LYS A 309 -6.79 -48.29 9.97
N ASP A 310 -7.94 -48.97 9.89
CA ASP A 310 -8.92 -48.72 8.82
C ASP A 310 -9.47 -47.28 8.86
N LYS A 311 -9.87 -46.81 10.05
CA LYS A 311 -10.33 -45.42 10.23
C LYS A 311 -9.24 -44.39 9.94
N ALA A 312 -7.98 -44.71 10.27
CA ALA A 312 -6.87 -43.83 9.96
C ALA A 312 -6.60 -43.77 8.45
N ASP A 313 -6.73 -44.89 7.74
CA ASP A 313 -6.55 -44.93 6.28
C ASP A 313 -7.70 -44.20 5.56
N ASP A 314 -8.95 -44.34 6.01
CA ASP A 314 -10.07 -43.53 5.52
C ASP A 314 -9.82 -42.03 5.73
N PHE A 315 -9.37 -41.65 6.93
CA PHE A 315 -9.07 -40.26 7.25
C PHE A 315 -7.92 -39.70 6.40
N LYS A 316 -6.87 -40.49 6.14
CA LYS A 316 -5.79 -40.11 5.21
C LYS A 316 -6.32 -39.84 3.80
N VAL A 317 -7.26 -40.65 3.31
CA VAL A 317 -7.88 -40.44 1.99
C VAL A 317 -8.69 -39.14 1.98
N GLU A 318 -9.46 -38.87 3.04
CA GLU A 318 -10.19 -37.60 3.15
C GLU A 318 -9.26 -36.39 3.18
N LEU A 319 -8.21 -36.43 4.00
CA LEU A 319 -7.20 -35.36 4.10
C LEU A 319 -6.48 -35.16 2.77
N LYS A 320 -6.09 -36.25 2.08
CA LYS A 320 -5.46 -36.16 0.76
C LYS A 320 -6.34 -35.40 -0.22
N HIS A 321 -7.61 -35.79 -0.31
CA HIS A 321 -8.55 -35.16 -1.24
C HIS A 321 -8.82 -33.71 -0.89
N PHE A 322 -8.93 -33.40 0.40
CA PHE A 322 -9.12 -32.04 0.91
C PHE A 322 -7.94 -31.13 0.51
N LEU A 323 -6.70 -31.56 0.77
CA LEU A 323 -5.50 -30.80 0.44
C LEU A 323 -5.30 -30.66 -1.08
N LEU A 324 -5.50 -31.73 -1.87
CA LEU A 324 -5.36 -31.68 -3.34
C LEU A 324 -6.42 -30.79 -4.01
N LYS A 325 -7.57 -30.55 -3.35
CA LYS A 325 -8.64 -29.70 -3.87
C LYS A 325 -8.55 -28.24 -3.45
N ALA A 326 -7.64 -27.90 -2.54
CA ALA A 326 -7.43 -26.51 -2.13
C ALA A 326 -7.03 -25.66 -3.37
N PRO A 327 -7.69 -24.52 -3.62
CA PRO A 327 -7.33 -23.66 -4.74
C PRO A 327 -6.06 -22.87 -4.44
N SER A 328 -5.40 -22.36 -5.49
CA SER A 328 -4.19 -21.55 -5.35
C SER A 328 -4.40 -20.21 -4.67
N HIS A 329 -5.60 -19.64 -4.80
CA HIS A 329 -6.01 -18.37 -4.21
C HIS A 329 -7.54 -18.25 -4.22
N TYR A 330 -8.07 -17.26 -3.51
CA TYR A 330 -9.46 -16.82 -3.62
C TYR A 330 -9.52 -15.32 -3.94
N VAL A 331 -10.58 -14.91 -4.63
CA VAL A 331 -10.90 -13.51 -4.93
C VAL A 331 -12.20 -13.16 -4.20
N LEU A 332 -12.11 -12.26 -3.23
CA LEU A 332 -13.28 -11.78 -2.50
C LEU A 332 -13.96 -10.66 -3.27
N THR A 333 -15.28 -10.77 -3.36
CA THR A 333 -16.14 -9.80 -4.02
C THR A 333 -17.00 -9.07 -3.00
N LYS A 334 -17.21 -7.77 -3.24
CA LYS A 334 -18.17 -6.93 -2.52
C LYS A 334 -19.13 -6.38 -3.55
N ASN A 335 -20.44 -6.63 -3.40
CA ASN A 335 -21.44 -6.30 -4.42
C ASN A 335 -21.08 -6.88 -5.82
N SER A 336 -20.55 -8.11 -5.87
CA SER A 336 -20.05 -8.77 -7.09
C SER A 336 -18.82 -8.11 -7.75
N ILE A 337 -18.19 -7.12 -7.11
CA ILE A 337 -16.96 -6.48 -7.60
C ILE A 337 -15.75 -7.08 -6.88
N PRO A 338 -14.73 -7.61 -7.60
CA PRO A 338 -13.48 -8.08 -7.01
C PRO A 338 -12.76 -6.95 -6.26
N THR A 339 -12.39 -7.20 -5.01
CA THR A 339 -11.81 -6.17 -4.14
C THR A 339 -10.63 -6.66 -3.31
N VAL A 340 -10.58 -7.97 -3.00
CA VAL A 340 -9.47 -8.58 -2.26
C VAL A 340 -9.06 -9.88 -2.94
N VAL A 341 -7.77 -10.18 -2.99
CA VAL A 341 -7.22 -11.50 -3.34
C VAL A 341 -6.53 -12.07 -2.11
N CYS A 342 -6.80 -13.32 -1.81
CA CYS A 342 -6.15 -14.06 -0.72
C CYS A 342 -5.25 -15.13 -1.37
N THR A 343 -3.96 -15.14 -1.05
CA THR A 343 -2.97 -16.12 -1.55
C THR A 343 -2.00 -16.51 -0.43
N HIS A 344 -1.30 -17.64 -0.57
CA HIS A 344 -0.34 -18.07 0.45
C HIS A 344 0.95 -17.23 0.41
N ALA A 345 1.81 -17.40 -0.59
CA ALA A 345 3.10 -16.70 -0.68
C ALA A 345 3.10 -15.47 -1.58
N GLY A 346 2.26 -15.44 -2.62
CA GLY A 346 2.18 -14.33 -3.57
C GLY A 346 1.34 -14.66 -4.80
N ILE A 347 1.06 -13.66 -5.64
CA ILE A 347 0.34 -13.86 -6.91
C ILE A 347 0.62 -12.71 -7.88
N LYS A 348 0.69 -13.02 -9.19
CA LYS A 348 0.78 -11.99 -10.25
C LYS A 348 -0.61 -11.52 -10.67
N ASP A 349 -0.71 -10.26 -11.10
CA ASP A 349 -1.98 -9.67 -11.54
C ASP A 349 -2.68 -10.47 -12.65
N GLU A 350 -1.92 -11.00 -13.61
CA GLU A 350 -2.42 -11.81 -14.72
C GLU A 350 -2.93 -13.21 -14.31
N PHE A 351 -2.58 -13.68 -13.11
CA PHE A 351 -2.98 -14.98 -12.55
C PHE A 351 -4.29 -14.90 -11.76
N ILE A 352 -4.71 -13.70 -11.33
CA ILE A 352 -5.89 -13.50 -10.48
C ILE A 352 -7.15 -14.04 -11.19
N GLY A 353 -7.86 -14.93 -10.50
CA GLY A 353 -9.07 -15.58 -10.99
C GLY A 353 -8.84 -16.75 -11.95
N LYS A 354 -7.60 -17.21 -12.15
CA LYS A 354 -7.25 -18.36 -13.00
C LYS A 354 -6.63 -19.48 -12.17
N GLN A 355 -6.64 -20.71 -12.68
CA GLN A 355 -6.08 -21.88 -11.98
C GLN A 355 -5.26 -22.73 -12.95
N SER A 356 -3.97 -22.91 -12.65
CA SER A 356 -3.09 -23.84 -13.35
C SER A 356 -1.96 -24.29 -12.43
N TYR A 357 -1.20 -25.31 -12.84
CA TYR A 357 -0.03 -25.78 -12.08
C TYR A 357 0.97 -24.64 -11.80
N LYS A 358 1.28 -23.82 -12.81
CA LYS A 358 2.21 -22.69 -12.67
C LYS A 358 1.71 -21.63 -11.68
N ILE A 359 0.40 -21.38 -11.64
CA ILE A 359 -0.22 -20.44 -10.70
C ILE A 359 -0.13 -21.02 -9.28
N SER A 360 -0.53 -22.28 -9.08
CA SER A 360 -0.40 -22.96 -7.78
C SER A 360 1.05 -22.95 -7.28
N ASP A 361 2.01 -23.23 -8.14
CA ASP A 361 3.43 -23.23 -7.78
C ASP A 361 3.90 -21.84 -7.32
N PHE A 362 3.59 -20.79 -8.08
CA PHE A 362 3.88 -19.41 -7.69
C PHE A 362 3.18 -19.01 -6.37
N CYS A 363 1.92 -19.41 -6.18
CA CYS A 363 1.19 -19.10 -4.95
C CYS A 363 1.75 -19.84 -3.72
N ARG A 364 2.35 -21.01 -3.89
CA ARG A 364 2.95 -21.79 -2.78
C ARG A 364 4.32 -21.28 -2.36
N TYR A 365 5.13 -20.81 -3.31
CA TYR A 365 6.56 -20.52 -3.07
C TYR A 365 6.97 -19.06 -3.27
N GLY A 366 6.12 -18.26 -3.92
CA GLY A 366 6.42 -16.89 -4.32
C GLY A 366 7.32 -16.81 -5.56
N ASP A 367 7.90 -15.64 -5.79
CA ASP A 367 8.82 -15.41 -6.91
C ASP A 367 10.25 -15.81 -6.51
N VAL A 368 10.61 -17.07 -6.75
CA VAL A 368 11.91 -17.64 -6.39
C VAL A 368 12.90 -17.54 -7.56
N ASP A 369 14.09 -17.01 -7.30
CA ASP A 369 15.19 -16.85 -8.25
C ASP A 369 16.45 -17.60 -7.79
N GLY A 370 16.43 -18.93 -7.93
CA GLY A 370 17.54 -19.79 -7.54
C GLY A 370 17.69 -19.97 -6.03
N LEU A 371 18.89 -20.37 -5.60
CA LEU A 371 19.24 -20.60 -4.19
C LEU A 371 20.29 -19.57 -3.73
N ASP A 372 20.22 -19.20 -2.45
CA ASP A 372 21.22 -18.38 -1.78
C ASP A 372 22.44 -19.21 -1.34
N GLU A 373 23.43 -18.56 -0.71
CA GLU A 373 24.67 -19.17 -0.22
C GLU A 373 24.44 -20.29 0.82
N ASN A 374 23.25 -20.32 1.44
CA ASN A 374 22.85 -21.33 2.42
C ASN A 374 21.93 -22.41 1.80
N GLY A 375 21.74 -22.41 0.47
CA GLY A 375 20.87 -23.35 -0.23
C GLY A 375 19.38 -23.08 -0.05
N ARG A 376 18.97 -21.90 0.42
CA ARG A 376 17.56 -21.48 0.55
C ARG A 376 17.09 -20.73 -0.71
N PRO A 377 15.82 -20.83 -1.11
CA PRO A 377 15.26 -20.06 -2.22
C PRO A 377 15.49 -18.55 -2.09
N LYS A 378 16.17 -17.92 -3.05
CA LYS A 378 16.31 -16.45 -3.09
C LYS A 378 14.99 -15.85 -3.59
N ARG A 379 14.26 -15.16 -2.73
CA ARG A 379 12.94 -14.58 -3.08
C ARG A 379 13.09 -13.19 -3.66
N LYS A 380 12.40 -12.92 -4.77
CA LYS A 380 12.19 -11.58 -5.32
C LYS A 380 11.00 -10.91 -4.65
N ASP A 381 11.03 -9.58 -4.62
CA ASP A 381 9.91 -8.77 -4.14
C ASP A 381 8.87 -8.63 -5.25
N TRP A 382 7.99 -9.64 -5.33
CA TRP A 382 6.94 -9.71 -6.35
C TRP A 382 5.92 -8.56 -6.22
N THR A 383 5.83 -7.91 -5.05
CA THR A 383 4.84 -6.87 -4.78
C THR A 383 5.07 -5.62 -5.63
N ILE A 384 6.29 -5.40 -6.13
CA ILE A 384 6.65 -4.29 -7.03
C ILE A 384 5.86 -4.33 -8.34
N HIS A 385 5.51 -5.54 -8.79
CA HIS A 385 4.79 -5.77 -10.04
C HIS A 385 3.27 -5.74 -9.90
N HIS A 386 2.76 -5.52 -8.68
CA HIS A 386 1.33 -5.33 -8.47
C HIS A 386 0.96 -3.87 -8.71
N HIS A 387 0.09 -3.65 -9.69
CA HIS A 387 -0.32 -2.31 -10.09
C HIS A 387 -1.83 -2.07 -9.98
N ASN A 388 -2.58 -3.12 -9.67
CA ASN A 388 -4.03 -3.05 -9.57
C ASN A 388 -4.49 -2.47 -8.22
N SER A 389 -5.75 -2.02 -8.16
CA SER A 389 -6.38 -1.50 -6.94
C SER A 389 -6.94 -2.58 -6.01
N THR A 390 -6.87 -3.85 -6.41
CA THR A 390 -7.34 -4.99 -5.62
C THR A 390 -6.35 -5.28 -4.50
N LEU A 391 -6.81 -5.31 -3.25
CA LEU A 391 -5.94 -5.61 -2.10
C LEU A 391 -5.48 -7.06 -2.15
N ILE A 392 -4.19 -7.36 -2.05
CA ILE A 392 -3.70 -8.75 -1.91
C ILE A 392 -3.32 -9.05 -0.47
N VAL A 393 -3.96 -10.02 0.16
CA VAL A 393 -3.66 -10.52 1.51
C VAL A 393 -2.85 -11.82 1.40
N TRP A 394 -1.67 -11.88 2.02
CA TRP A 394 -0.71 -12.97 1.86
C TRP A 394 0.08 -13.30 3.16
N GLY A 395 0.80 -14.42 3.17
CA GLY A 395 1.57 -14.98 4.30
C GLY A 395 2.94 -15.55 3.87
N HIS A 396 3.38 -16.70 4.41
CA HIS A 396 4.60 -17.44 4.03
C HIS A 396 5.98 -16.78 4.31
N ASP A 397 6.01 -15.47 4.57
CA ASP A 397 7.20 -14.71 4.92
C ASP A 397 7.00 -14.04 6.29
N PRO A 398 7.42 -14.69 7.39
CA PRO A 398 7.17 -14.18 8.74
C PRO A 398 7.75 -12.79 8.96
N LYS A 399 6.89 -11.82 9.30
CA LYS A 399 7.26 -10.46 9.69
C LYS A 399 6.95 -10.19 11.16
N LEU A 400 7.66 -9.23 11.77
CA LEU A 400 7.39 -8.85 13.16
C LEU A 400 6.01 -8.21 13.35
N LYS A 401 5.52 -7.53 12.31
CA LYS A 401 4.20 -6.89 12.24
C LYS A 401 3.63 -7.04 10.82
N PRO A 402 2.31 -6.89 10.64
CA PRO A 402 1.72 -6.87 9.32
C PRO A 402 2.38 -5.81 8.43
N LEU A 403 2.81 -6.23 7.25
CA LEU A 403 3.51 -5.36 6.29
C LEU A 403 2.55 -5.01 5.16
N MET A 404 2.19 -3.72 5.06
CA MET A 404 1.36 -3.21 3.96
C MET A 404 2.25 -2.48 2.94
N ILE A 405 2.25 -2.96 1.70
CA ILE A 405 3.12 -2.45 0.63
C ILE A 405 2.49 -2.69 -0.74
N ASN A 406 2.52 -1.70 -1.63
CA ASN A 406 1.89 -1.76 -2.96
C ASN A 406 0.48 -2.37 -2.94
N ASN A 407 -0.41 -1.90 -2.05
CA ASN A 407 -1.76 -2.45 -1.90
C ASN A 407 -1.82 -3.99 -1.66
N THR A 408 -0.77 -4.53 -1.07
CA THR A 408 -0.71 -5.89 -0.52
C THR A 408 -0.52 -5.80 0.99
N ILE A 409 -0.94 -6.82 1.74
CA ILE A 409 -0.71 -6.95 3.17
C ILE A 409 -0.24 -8.37 3.51
N ASN A 410 0.95 -8.48 4.09
CA ASN A 410 1.44 -9.71 4.70
C ASN A 410 0.91 -9.82 6.13
N ILE A 411 0.24 -10.93 6.46
CA ILE A 411 -0.30 -11.23 7.80
C ILE A 411 0.31 -12.49 8.42
N ASP A 412 1.44 -12.98 7.91
CA ASP A 412 2.25 -14.00 8.59
C ASP A 412 3.18 -13.32 9.60
N GLN A 413 2.86 -13.50 10.88
CA GLN A 413 3.66 -12.98 11.99
C GLN A 413 4.41 -14.11 12.73
N GLY A 414 4.54 -15.28 12.12
CA GLY A 414 5.36 -16.38 12.63
C GLY A 414 4.91 -16.89 13.99
N VAL A 415 3.61 -17.18 14.19
CA VAL A 415 3.07 -17.71 15.46
C VAL A 415 3.90 -18.88 15.99
N VAL A 416 4.29 -19.82 15.12
CA VAL A 416 5.05 -21.01 15.50
C VAL A 416 6.48 -20.69 15.99
N PHE A 417 6.98 -19.51 15.63
CA PHE A 417 8.29 -18.99 16.02
C PHE A 417 8.24 -18.10 17.28
N GLY A 418 7.10 -18.04 17.96
CA GLY A 418 6.86 -17.19 19.14
C GLY A 418 6.34 -15.79 18.81
N GLY A 419 5.95 -15.54 17.56
CA GLY A 419 5.33 -14.28 17.12
C GLY A 419 3.82 -14.26 17.39
N GLN A 420 3.04 -13.83 16.41
CA GLN A 420 1.59 -13.69 16.53
C GLN A 420 0.86 -14.49 15.46
N LEU A 421 -0.33 -15.01 15.78
CA LEU A 421 -1.29 -15.46 14.78
C LEU A 421 -2.24 -14.30 14.49
N THR A 422 -2.33 -13.91 13.23
CA THR A 422 -3.02 -12.70 12.81
C THR A 422 -4.14 -13.00 11.83
N ALA A 423 -5.26 -12.30 12.00
CA ALA A 423 -6.35 -12.21 11.06
C ALA A 423 -6.55 -10.79 10.51
N PHE A 424 -6.92 -10.70 9.25
CA PHE A 424 -7.41 -9.49 8.59
C PHE A 424 -8.91 -9.60 8.33
N ARG A 425 -9.70 -8.73 8.97
CA ARG A 425 -11.16 -8.69 8.81
C ARG A 425 -11.53 -7.91 7.55
N TYR A 426 -12.32 -8.50 6.67
CA TYR A 426 -12.88 -7.82 5.51
C TYR A 426 -14.42 -7.86 5.59
N PRO A 427 -15.16 -6.75 5.34
CA PRO A 427 -14.75 -5.48 4.70
C PRO A 427 -14.14 -4.40 5.59
N GLU A 428 -14.03 -4.62 6.90
CA GLU A 428 -13.62 -3.61 7.90
C GLU A 428 -12.16 -3.15 7.73
N LYS A 429 -11.31 -4.01 7.18
CA LYS A 429 -9.86 -3.84 7.04
C LYS A 429 -9.14 -3.70 8.38
N GLU A 430 -9.64 -4.39 9.40
CA GLU A 430 -9.03 -4.44 10.74
C GLU A 430 -8.07 -5.62 10.86
N VAL A 431 -6.97 -5.41 11.59
CA VAL A 431 -6.03 -6.47 11.93
C VAL A 431 -6.25 -6.87 13.39
N ILE A 432 -6.46 -8.17 13.63
CA ILE A 432 -6.61 -8.74 14.97
C ILE A 432 -5.60 -9.87 15.12
N SER A 433 -4.83 -9.86 16.20
CA SER A 433 -3.83 -10.88 16.46
C SER A 433 -3.90 -11.44 17.88
N VAL A 434 -3.34 -12.64 18.05
CA VAL A 434 -3.10 -13.29 19.35
C VAL A 434 -1.63 -13.68 19.44
N GLN A 435 -1.04 -13.46 20.61
CA GLN A 435 0.36 -13.80 20.87
C GLN A 435 0.51 -15.32 21.06
N ALA A 436 1.55 -15.91 20.47
CA ALA A 436 1.91 -17.30 20.72
C ALA A 436 2.26 -17.51 22.21
N LYS A 437 1.82 -18.63 22.80
CA LYS A 437 2.14 -18.94 24.21
C LYS A 437 3.62 -19.21 24.42
N GLU A 438 4.28 -19.81 23.43
CA GLU A 438 5.70 -20.16 23.45
C GLU A 438 6.26 -20.29 22.01
N VAL A 439 7.55 -20.61 21.89
CA VAL A 439 8.20 -20.89 20.60
C VAL A 439 8.10 -22.39 20.30
N TYR A 440 7.24 -22.78 19.37
CA TYR A 440 6.94 -24.20 19.08
C TYR A 440 7.84 -24.85 18.04
N SER A 441 8.42 -24.09 17.10
CA SER A 441 9.17 -24.70 15.98
C SER A 441 10.43 -25.44 16.43
N HIS A 442 11.00 -25.03 17.57
CA HIS A 442 12.29 -25.50 18.10
C HIS A 442 13.44 -25.49 17.07
N GLU A 443 13.29 -24.75 15.97
CA GLU A 443 14.28 -24.66 14.91
C GLU A 443 15.45 -23.76 15.35
N LYS A 444 16.68 -24.15 14.98
CA LYS A 444 17.89 -23.34 15.28
C LYS A 444 17.85 -21.97 14.59
N ASN A 445 17.22 -21.88 13.42
CA ASN A 445 17.14 -20.66 12.62
C ASN A 445 15.72 -20.10 12.67
N ASN A 446 15.45 -19.25 13.66
CA ASN A 446 14.15 -18.57 13.80
C ASN A 446 14.08 -17.36 12.84
N PRO A 447 13.14 -17.34 11.87
CA PRO A 447 13.00 -16.24 10.90
C PRO A 447 12.76 -14.87 11.55
N LEU A 448 12.06 -14.81 12.69
CA LEU A 448 11.83 -13.56 13.40
C LEU A 448 13.11 -13.00 14.03
N ILE A 449 14.08 -13.86 14.38
CA ILE A 449 15.40 -13.43 14.85
C ILE A 449 16.23 -12.92 13.67
N GLU A 450 16.18 -13.61 12.52
CA GLU A 450 16.83 -13.14 11.29
C GLU A 450 16.27 -11.78 10.84
N GLU A 451 14.94 -11.60 10.87
CA GLU A 451 14.28 -10.33 10.53
C GLU A 451 14.68 -9.20 11.48
N LYS A 452 14.85 -9.49 12.78
CA LYS A 452 15.39 -8.52 13.75
C LYS A 452 16.83 -8.11 13.41
N LYS A 453 17.66 -9.00 12.87
CA LYS A 453 19.02 -8.65 12.42
C LYS A 453 19.02 -7.74 11.20
N LYS A 454 18.03 -7.93 10.31
CA LYS A 454 17.80 -7.10 9.12
C LYS A 454 17.11 -5.77 9.41
N ARG A 455 16.91 -5.42 10.69
CA ARG A 455 16.25 -4.18 11.10
C ARG A 455 16.84 -2.95 10.42
N LEU A 456 18.16 -2.91 10.22
CA LEU A 456 18.86 -1.76 9.64
C LEU A 456 19.08 -1.86 8.13
N ASP A 457 18.52 -2.88 7.47
CA ASP A 457 18.64 -3.02 6.02
C ASP A 457 17.93 -1.84 5.32
N PRO A 458 18.56 -1.24 4.29
CA PRO A 458 17.99 -0.11 3.58
C PRO A 458 16.67 -0.49 2.90
N PRO A 459 15.73 0.46 2.76
CA PRO A 459 14.46 0.18 2.10
C PRO A 459 14.65 -0.13 0.61
N ASN A 460 13.82 -1.03 0.08
CA ASN A 460 13.73 -1.27 -1.35
C ASN A 460 12.97 -0.13 -2.03
N ILE A 461 13.71 0.76 -2.71
CA ILE A 461 13.16 1.95 -3.38
C ILE A 461 12.07 1.58 -4.39
N GLY A 462 12.16 0.42 -5.04
CA GLY A 462 11.15 -0.06 -5.99
C GLY A 462 9.72 -0.10 -5.42
N ASN A 463 9.60 -0.25 -4.10
CA ASN A 463 8.31 -0.28 -3.40
C ASN A 463 7.65 1.10 -3.23
N PHE A 464 8.37 2.18 -3.51
CA PHE A 464 7.84 3.54 -3.36
C PHE A 464 7.57 4.22 -4.71
N LEU A 465 8.20 3.74 -5.79
CA LEU A 465 8.19 4.42 -7.11
C LEU A 465 6.80 4.57 -7.75
N ASN A 466 5.83 3.74 -7.35
CA ASN A 466 4.47 3.78 -7.88
C ASN A 466 3.46 4.43 -6.92
N GLY A 467 3.95 5.10 -5.87
CA GLY A 467 3.13 5.54 -4.74
C GLY A 467 2.83 4.38 -3.79
N TYR A 468 2.54 4.70 -2.53
CA TYR A 468 2.35 3.71 -1.47
C TYR A 468 1.41 4.26 -0.40
N THR A 469 1.02 3.40 0.55
CA THR A 469 0.13 3.77 1.66
C THR A 469 0.79 3.42 2.98
N VAL A 470 0.76 4.36 3.92
CA VAL A 470 1.25 4.17 5.28
C VAL A 470 0.05 4.05 6.20
N LEU A 471 -0.02 2.97 6.98
CA LEU A 471 -0.99 2.85 8.07
C LEU A 471 -0.43 3.55 9.31
N THR A 472 -1.17 4.54 9.81
CA THR A 472 -0.82 5.31 11.02
C THR A 472 -1.87 5.09 12.11
N GLU A 473 -1.46 5.06 13.37
CA GLU A 473 -2.40 4.98 14.50
C GLU A 473 -3.26 6.25 14.63
N ALA A 474 -2.67 7.42 14.33
CA ALA A 474 -3.32 8.71 14.52
C ALA A 474 -4.43 9.01 13.50
N LEU A 475 -4.20 8.69 12.20
CA LEU A 475 -5.08 9.09 11.09
C LEU A 475 -5.54 7.92 10.19
N GLY A 476 -5.11 6.69 10.48
CA GLY A 476 -5.38 5.53 9.64
C GLY A 476 -4.50 5.51 8.39
N GLN A 477 -5.08 5.12 7.25
CA GLN A 477 -4.36 5.01 5.99
C GLN A 477 -4.06 6.37 5.37
N ILE A 478 -2.79 6.63 5.11
CA ILE A 478 -2.29 7.82 4.42
C ILE A 478 -1.67 7.39 3.10
N GLN A 479 -2.32 7.74 1.99
CA GLN A 479 -1.83 7.49 0.65
C GLN A 479 -0.84 8.58 0.22
N ILE A 480 0.30 8.15 -0.34
CA ILE A 480 1.37 8.99 -0.87
C ILE A 480 1.42 8.73 -2.39
N PRO A 481 0.97 9.70 -3.21
CA PRO A 481 0.92 9.55 -4.66
C PRO A 481 2.31 9.47 -5.31
N LYS A 482 2.36 8.83 -6.48
CA LYS A 482 3.58 8.67 -7.29
C LYS A 482 4.22 10.00 -7.65
N GLU A 483 3.41 11.01 -7.93
CA GLU A 483 3.83 12.32 -8.41
C GLU A 483 4.68 13.07 -7.38
N HIS A 484 4.46 12.80 -6.10
CA HIS A 484 5.16 13.45 -4.99
C HIS A 484 6.38 12.66 -4.50
N ILE A 485 6.35 11.34 -4.56
CA ILE A 485 7.42 10.51 -4.00
C ILE A 485 8.67 10.47 -4.89
N VAL A 486 8.52 10.42 -6.21
CA VAL A 486 9.66 10.31 -7.13
C VAL A 486 10.62 11.51 -7.00
N PRO A 487 10.16 12.78 -6.99
CA PRO A 487 11.04 13.92 -6.75
C PRO A 487 11.71 13.91 -5.36
N SER A 488 11.00 13.41 -4.34
CA SER A 488 11.54 13.37 -2.98
C SER A 488 12.62 12.31 -2.80
N ILE A 489 12.55 11.18 -3.52
CA ILE A 489 13.63 10.17 -3.53
C ILE A 489 14.92 10.77 -4.10
N ASP A 490 14.84 11.55 -5.17
CA ASP A 490 16.02 12.24 -5.73
C ASP A 490 16.64 13.21 -4.72
N THR A 491 15.78 13.98 -4.05
CA THR A 491 16.22 14.93 -3.00
C THR A 491 16.92 14.22 -1.84
N VAL A 492 16.37 13.11 -1.38
CA VAL A 492 16.93 12.30 -0.28
C VAL A 492 18.24 11.64 -0.70
N SER A 493 18.35 11.20 -1.94
CA SER A 493 19.56 10.51 -2.43
C SER A 493 20.77 11.44 -2.55
N HIS A 494 20.57 12.74 -2.80
CA HIS A 494 21.65 13.68 -3.09
C HIS A 494 21.93 14.72 -2.00
N PHE A 495 20.93 15.12 -1.21
CA PHE A 495 21.04 16.34 -0.39
C PHE A 495 20.74 16.14 1.10
N THR A 496 20.22 15.00 1.53
CA THR A 496 19.90 14.75 2.94
C THR A 496 21.05 14.07 3.70
N ILE A 497 20.91 13.98 5.01
CA ILE A 497 21.74 13.10 5.84
C ILE A 497 21.53 11.62 5.44
N PRO A 498 22.44 10.70 5.83
CA PRO A 498 22.21 9.28 5.67
C PRO A 498 20.84 8.87 6.20
N ILE A 499 20.12 8.07 5.43
CA ILE A 499 18.69 7.84 5.68
C ILE A 499 18.48 7.20 7.06
N GLU A 500 19.34 6.28 7.47
CA GLU A 500 19.36 5.65 8.80
C GLU A 500 19.48 6.62 9.99
N GLU A 501 20.00 7.83 9.78
CA GLU A 501 20.08 8.88 10.79
C GLU A 501 18.79 9.74 10.86
N MET A 502 17.91 9.63 9.86
CA MET A 502 16.71 10.44 9.66
C MET A 502 15.45 9.69 10.11
N VAL A 503 15.19 9.70 11.41
CA VAL A 503 14.07 8.95 12.02
C VAL A 503 12.75 9.72 12.09
N TYR A 504 12.80 11.04 11.91
CA TYR A 504 11.66 11.94 12.05
C TYR A 504 11.80 13.15 11.13
N ILE A 505 10.73 13.53 10.43
CA ILE A 505 10.65 14.82 9.76
C ILE A 505 9.48 15.59 10.37
N PRO A 506 9.70 16.83 10.85
CA PRO A 506 8.66 17.60 11.48
C PRO A 506 7.57 17.99 10.49
N PRO A 507 6.30 18.05 10.93
CA PRO A 507 5.22 18.49 10.08
C PRO A 507 5.27 19.98 9.82
N THR A 508 4.68 20.36 8.69
CA THR A 508 4.27 21.71 8.39
C THR A 508 3.25 22.20 9.42
N MET A 509 3.26 23.50 9.70
CA MET A 509 2.39 24.09 10.73
C MET A 509 1.16 24.74 10.12
N SER A 510 -0.02 24.52 10.72
CA SER A 510 -1.26 25.15 10.27
C SER A 510 -1.25 26.66 10.59
N PRO A 511 -1.66 27.52 9.64
CA PRO A 511 -2.03 28.90 9.96
C PRO A 511 -3.36 28.95 10.74
N ALA A 512 -3.69 30.13 11.27
CA ALA A 512 -5.02 30.42 11.80
C ALA A 512 -6.12 30.05 10.78
N PRO A 513 -7.10 29.19 11.14
CA PRO A 513 -8.10 28.65 10.20
C PRO A 513 -8.89 29.73 9.48
N THR A 514 -9.31 30.75 10.22
CA THR A 514 -10.02 31.92 9.73
C THR A 514 -9.14 33.17 9.88
N PRO A 515 -9.26 34.14 8.97
CA PRO A 515 -8.63 35.45 9.16
C PRO A 515 -9.26 36.18 10.35
N SER A 516 -8.52 37.13 10.93
CA SER A 516 -9.06 37.92 12.03
C SER A 516 -10.26 38.77 11.62
N THR A 517 -11.22 38.86 12.53
CA THR A 517 -12.40 39.74 12.42
C THR A 517 -12.06 41.21 12.64
N LEU A 518 -10.96 41.51 13.34
CA LEU A 518 -10.50 42.88 13.60
C LEU A 518 -10.01 43.56 12.32
N GLU A 519 -10.29 44.87 12.16
CA GLU A 519 -10.01 45.60 10.92
C GLU A 519 -8.51 45.66 10.59
N ASP A 520 -7.64 45.77 11.59
CA ASP A 520 -6.19 45.94 11.42
C ASP A 520 -5.36 44.66 11.54
N TYR A 521 -6.01 43.49 11.62
CA TYR A 521 -5.33 42.20 11.77
C TYR A 521 -5.68 41.22 10.66
N LEU A 522 -4.67 40.46 10.25
CA LEU A 522 -4.84 39.26 9.44
C LEU A 522 -4.94 38.00 10.33
N GLU A 523 -4.14 37.95 11.40
CA GLU A 523 -4.08 36.88 12.38
C GLU A 523 -4.20 37.48 13.78
N HIS A 524 -4.98 36.85 14.65
CA HIS A 524 -5.16 37.26 16.04
C HIS A 524 -5.45 36.01 16.90
N PRO A 525 -5.07 35.96 18.20
CA PRO A 525 -5.21 34.76 19.02
C PRO A 525 -6.65 34.25 19.17
N ARG A 526 -7.63 35.16 19.21
CA ARG A 526 -9.07 34.85 19.39
C ARG A 526 -9.56 33.79 18.40
N GLU A 527 -9.31 33.96 17.11
CA GLU A 527 -9.80 33.03 16.09
C GLU A 527 -9.24 31.61 16.24
N VAL A 528 -8.04 31.47 16.83
CA VAL A 528 -7.42 30.17 17.09
C VAL A 528 -7.96 29.53 18.37
N ILE A 529 -8.19 30.32 19.41
CA ILE A 529 -8.83 29.87 20.65
C ILE A 529 -10.26 29.41 20.36
N ASP A 530 -11.02 30.21 19.60
CA ASP A 530 -12.39 29.87 19.19
C ASP A 530 -12.44 28.61 18.33
N TYR A 531 -11.46 28.41 17.45
CA TYR A 531 -11.33 27.18 16.70
C TYR A 531 -11.18 25.96 17.62
N TYR A 532 -10.27 26.01 18.59
CA TYR A 532 -10.06 24.88 19.51
C TYR A 532 -11.29 24.64 20.40
N ARG A 533 -11.94 25.70 20.91
CA ARG A 533 -13.21 25.59 21.65
C ARG A 533 -14.32 24.96 20.83
N SER A 534 -14.45 25.33 19.55
CA SER A 534 -15.43 24.71 18.64
C SER A 534 -15.22 23.20 18.44
N MET A 535 -14.01 22.72 18.71
CA MET A 535 -13.64 21.30 18.68
C MET A 535 -13.78 20.61 20.06
N GLY A 536 -14.24 21.33 21.09
CA GLY A 536 -14.41 20.82 22.45
C GLY A 536 -13.14 20.85 23.29
N ILE A 537 -12.16 21.67 22.93
CA ILE A 537 -10.90 21.84 23.68
C ILE A 537 -11.00 23.13 24.49
N GLU A 538 -11.04 23.01 25.81
CA GLU A 538 -11.16 24.15 26.72
C GLU A 538 -9.80 24.66 27.21
N ARG A 539 -8.85 23.74 27.40
CA ARG A 539 -7.51 24.04 27.89
C ARG A 539 -6.46 23.97 26.79
N MET A 540 -5.63 25.00 26.69
CA MET A 540 -4.64 25.19 25.63
C MET A 540 -3.32 25.72 26.20
N VAL A 541 -2.25 25.59 25.42
CA VAL A 541 -0.91 26.11 25.74
C VAL A 541 -0.47 27.05 24.62
N ALA A 542 -0.14 28.28 24.97
CA ALA A 542 0.42 29.27 24.06
C ALA A 542 1.93 29.37 24.29
N GLU A 543 2.72 28.98 23.30
CA GLU A 543 4.19 29.02 23.34
C GLU A 543 4.70 30.16 22.47
N LYS A 544 5.79 30.82 22.89
CA LYS A 544 6.47 31.83 22.08
C LYS A 544 6.97 31.18 20.80
N LYS A 545 6.61 31.78 19.66
CA LYS A 545 7.13 31.33 18.37
C LYS A 545 8.52 31.93 18.16
N HIS A 546 9.54 31.12 18.42
CA HIS A 546 10.92 31.47 18.11
C HIS A 546 11.12 31.60 16.61
N MET A 547 11.92 32.58 16.20
CA MET A 547 12.23 32.85 14.80
C MET A 547 13.67 32.42 14.52
N GLY A 548 13.82 31.23 13.96
CA GLY A 548 15.12 30.67 13.61
C GLY A 548 14.98 29.70 12.46
N SER A 549 15.54 28.51 12.62
CA SER A 549 15.30 27.39 11.74
C SER A 549 15.05 26.14 12.55
N ARG A 550 13.94 25.46 12.25
CA ARG A 550 13.59 24.19 12.89
C ARG A 550 14.69 23.16 12.66
N GLY A 551 15.21 22.61 13.76
CA GLY A 551 16.28 21.63 13.80
C GLY A 551 15.89 20.45 14.66
N ILE A 552 16.11 19.25 14.15
CA ILE A 552 15.91 18.00 14.88
C ILE A 552 17.26 17.56 15.41
N LEU A 553 17.36 17.35 16.72
CA LEU A 553 18.57 16.88 17.37
C LEU A 553 18.35 15.43 17.77
N PHE A 554 19.17 14.54 17.21
CA PHE A 554 19.19 13.14 17.60
C PHE A 554 20.54 12.84 18.24
N LEU A 555 20.57 12.79 19.58
CA LEU A 555 21.80 12.68 20.37
C LEU A 555 21.86 11.32 21.08
N PHE A 556 23.03 10.69 21.05
CA PHE A 556 23.27 9.40 21.67
C PHE A 556 24.13 9.54 22.92
N LYS A 557 24.04 8.56 23.81
CA LYS A 557 24.89 8.44 25.00
C LYS A 557 26.37 8.35 24.62
N ASP A 558 26.69 7.48 23.67
CA ASP A 558 28.03 7.26 23.13
C ASP A 558 27.95 6.73 21.68
N LYS A 559 29.10 6.59 21.02
CA LYS A 559 29.19 6.20 19.61
C LYS A 559 28.80 4.73 19.38
N GLU A 560 29.05 3.88 20.36
CA GLU A 560 28.78 2.45 20.36
C GLU A 560 27.28 2.18 20.43
N THR A 561 26.56 2.99 21.22
CA THR A 561 25.11 2.99 21.31
C THR A 561 24.48 3.34 19.97
N ALA A 562 24.95 4.41 19.30
CA ALA A 562 24.45 4.80 17.98
C ALA A 562 24.54 3.66 16.95
N LEU A 563 25.62 2.87 16.98
CA LEU A 563 25.81 1.73 16.08
C LEU A 563 24.67 0.69 16.20
N GLN A 564 24.10 0.51 17.39
CA GLN A 564 23.00 -0.44 17.62
C GLN A 564 21.66 0.06 17.08
N TYR A 565 21.43 1.37 17.10
CA TYR A 565 20.15 1.97 16.70
C TYR A 565 20.10 2.37 15.23
N ILE A 566 21.22 2.82 14.67
CA ILE A 566 21.29 3.38 13.31
C ILE A 566 22.44 2.82 12.46
N GLY A 567 23.21 1.84 12.96
CA GLY A 567 24.27 1.20 12.17
C GLY A 567 25.51 2.07 11.94
N ARG A 568 25.61 3.23 12.62
CA ARG A 568 26.73 4.18 12.47
C ARG A 568 27.26 4.66 13.81
N LYS A 569 28.58 4.88 13.88
CA LYS A 569 29.24 5.44 15.07
C LYS A 569 29.20 6.97 15.05
N THR A 570 28.31 7.57 15.84
CA THR A 570 28.20 9.02 16.02
C THR A 570 27.74 9.37 17.44
N LEU A 571 28.03 10.59 17.92
CA LEU A 571 27.47 11.12 19.16
C LEU A 571 26.10 11.78 18.94
N GLY A 572 25.75 12.04 17.68
CA GLY A 572 24.46 12.60 17.29
C GLY A 572 24.50 13.30 15.94
N ILE A 573 23.33 13.75 15.49
CA ILE A 573 23.12 14.49 14.24
C ILE A 573 22.13 15.64 14.48
N ILE A 574 22.32 16.76 13.78
CA ILE A 574 21.36 17.87 13.79
C ILE A 574 20.92 18.15 12.35
N TYR A 575 19.64 17.99 12.06
CA TYR A 575 19.13 18.12 10.70
C TYR A 575 17.87 18.98 10.61
N THR A 576 17.65 19.52 9.41
CA THR A 576 16.57 20.48 9.10
C THR A 576 15.25 19.77 8.84
N ARG A 577 14.16 20.54 8.74
CA ARG A 577 12.83 20.05 8.31
C ARG A 577 12.79 19.34 6.95
N THR A 578 13.83 19.45 6.13
CA THR A 578 13.94 18.78 4.83
C THR A 578 14.95 17.62 4.85
N GLY A 579 15.37 17.18 6.03
CA GLY A 579 16.32 16.06 6.19
C GLY A 579 17.78 16.42 5.89
N ARG A 580 18.08 17.68 5.58
CA ARG A 580 19.46 18.11 5.30
C ARG A 580 20.23 18.39 6.59
N ARG A 581 21.54 18.16 6.59
CA ARG A 581 22.42 18.53 7.70
C ARG A 581 22.25 20.03 8.03
N PHE A 582 22.06 20.33 9.31
CA PHE A 582 21.76 21.69 9.74
C PHE A 582 23.02 22.57 9.63
N PHE A 583 24.10 22.10 10.26
CA PHE A 583 25.42 22.71 10.26
C PHE A 583 26.31 22.06 9.19
N ASN A 584 27.46 22.68 8.88
CA ASN A 584 28.55 21.96 8.22
C ASN A 584 29.16 20.94 9.20
N GLU A 585 29.91 19.96 8.70
CA GLU A 585 30.40 18.84 9.51
C GLU A 585 31.27 19.28 10.70
N GLU A 586 32.14 20.27 10.50
CA GLU A 586 33.03 20.76 11.55
C GLU A 586 32.25 21.43 12.70
N MET A 587 31.31 22.32 12.38
CA MET A 587 30.52 23.01 13.37
C MET A 587 29.54 22.06 14.06
N GLU A 588 28.95 21.12 13.32
CA GLU A 588 28.08 20.11 13.90
C GLU A 588 28.81 19.26 14.91
N LEU A 589 30.00 18.77 14.58
CA LEU A 589 30.82 17.97 15.49
C LEU A 589 31.11 18.74 16.78
N LYS A 590 31.42 20.04 16.69
CA LYS A 590 31.65 20.89 17.87
C LYS A 590 30.39 21.03 18.73
N VAL A 591 29.24 21.32 18.11
CA VAL A 591 27.95 21.49 18.83
C VAL A 591 27.50 20.18 19.46
N VAL A 592 27.48 19.08 18.70
CA VAL A 592 27.08 17.76 19.18
C VAL A 592 27.99 17.27 20.29
N SER A 593 29.31 17.43 20.15
CA SER A 593 30.27 17.02 21.20
C SER A 593 30.07 17.82 22.49
N LYS A 594 29.82 19.13 22.40
CA LYS A 594 29.52 19.97 23.56
C LYS A 594 28.24 19.50 24.26
N LEU A 595 27.15 19.31 23.51
CA LEU A 595 25.87 18.87 24.06
C LEU A 595 25.98 17.47 24.70
N ASN A 596 26.60 16.51 24.01
CA ASN A 596 26.82 15.16 24.55
C ASN A 596 27.64 15.20 25.85
N ASN A 597 28.76 15.95 25.89
CA ASN A 597 29.58 16.09 27.10
C ASN A 597 28.77 16.66 28.28
N SER A 598 27.93 17.67 28.03
CA SER A 598 27.06 18.26 29.07
C SER A 598 25.97 17.30 29.54
N LEU A 599 25.37 16.51 28.64
CA LEU A 599 24.40 15.47 28.98
C LEU A 599 25.02 14.33 29.80
N VAL A 600 26.23 13.88 29.45
CA VAL A 600 26.97 12.87 30.21
C VAL A 600 27.36 13.41 31.58
N LYS A 601 27.92 14.63 31.65
CA LYS A 601 28.34 15.27 32.91
C LYS A 601 27.18 15.51 33.88
N SER A 602 25.99 15.81 33.36
CA SER A 602 24.76 15.97 34.16
C SER A 602 24.09 14.64 34.53
N ASP A 603 24.65 13.51 34.10
CA ASP A 603 24.12 12.17 34.29
C ASP A 603 22.70 11.99 33.70
N TYR A 604 22.41 12.68 32.60
CA TYR A 604 21.07 12.71 31.99
C TYR A 604 20.62 11.32 31.56
N PHE A 605 21.50 10.55 30.89
CA PHE A 605 21.18 9.23 30.34
C PHE A 605 20.83 8.20 31.44
N ALA A 606 21.58 8.17 32.55
CA ALA A 606 21.28 7.26 33.64
C ALA A 606 20.01 7.67 34.40
N LYS A 607 19.84 8.97 34.69
CA LYS A 607 18.66 9.49 35.39
C LYS A 607 17.33 9.22 34.66
N ASN A 608 17.37 9.22 33.33
CA ASN A 608 16.18 8.97 32.51
C ASN A 608 16.14 7.54 31.94
N ASN A 609 17.09 6.67 32.30
CA ASN A 609 17.22 5.30 31.77
C ASN A 609 17.06 5.24 30.24
N THR A 610 17.87 6.03 29.54
CA THR A 610 17.80 6.16 28.08
C THR A 610 19.17 6.11 27.42
N ASP A 611 19.20 5.60 26.20
CA ASP A 611 20.40 5.49 25.36
C ASP A 611 20.52 6.66 24.37
N PHE A 612 19.40 7.31 24.04
CA PHE A 612 19.35 8.45 23.15
C PHE A 612 18.27 9.44 23.56
N LEU A 613 18.32 10.62 22.96
CA LEU A 613 17.25 11.60 23.01
C LEU A 613 17.00 12.18 21.62
N LEU A 614 15.72 12.28 21.27
CA LEU A 614 15.25 12.88 20.03
C LEU A 614 14.46 14.16 20.36
N LEU A 615 14.96 15.31 19.91
CA LEU A 615 14.40 16.62 20.20
C LEU A 615 13.93 17.32 18.92
N ASP A 616 12.82 18.03 19.03
CA ASP A 616 12.32 19.00 18.05
C ASP A 616 12.55 20.40 18.62
N ALA A 617 13.35 21.21 17.92
CA ALA A 617 13.80 22.50 18.42
C ALA A 617 13.79 23.59 17.34
N GLU A 618 13.75 24.83 17.77
CA GLU A 618 14.11 25.98 16.93
C GLU A 618 15.56 26.38 17.24
N ILE A 619 16.40 26.50 16.21
CA ILE A 619 17.80 26.92 16.35
C ILE A 619 17.95 28.34 15.83
N MET A 620 18.55 29.22 16.64
CA MET A 620 18.70 30.65 16.40
C MET A 620 20.18 31.06 16.45
N PRO A 621 20.57 32.15 15.75
CA PRO A 621 19.74 33.09 15.01
C PRO A 621 19.29 32.63 13.63
N TRP A 622 18.36 33.37 13.00
CA TRP A 622 17.84 33.05 11.68
C TRP A 622 18.90 33.13 10.57
N ASN A 623 19.83 34.09 10.65
CA ASN A 623 20.92 34.24 9.69
C ASN A 623 21.94 33.10 9.71
N LEU A 624 21.91 32.21 10.71
CA LEU A 624 22.73 31.00 10.76
C LEU A 624 22.50 30.09 9.54
N LYS A 625 21.26 30.01 9.05
CA LYS A 625 20.90 29.21 7.87
C LYS A 625 20.41 30.04 6.69
N ALA A 626 19.77 31.19 6.94
CA ALA A 626 19.09 31.97 5.91
C ALA A 626 19.90 33.16 5.37
N LYS A 627 21.22 33.21 5.57
CA LYS A 627 22.06 34.39 5.23
C LYS A 627 21.85 34.89 3.80
N GLU A 628 21.92 34.01 2.81
CA GLU A 628 21.77 34.39 1.39
C GLU A 628 20.37 34.91 1.07
N LEU A 629 19.34 34.26 1.61
CA LEU A 629 17.94 34.69 1.48
C LEU A 629 17.73 36.08 2.10
N ILE A 630 18.28 36.31 3.31
CA ILE A 630 18.20 37.60 4.00
C ILE A 630 18.84 38.69 3.16
N VAL A 631 20.06 38.47 2.65
CA VAL A 631 20.77 39.48 1.84
C VAL A 631 20.02 39.77 0.55
N SER A 632 19.62 38.74 -0.20
CA SER A 632 19.06 38.90 -1.54
C SER A 632 17.59 39.34 -1.58
N GLN A 633 16.78 38.96 -0.58
CA GLN A 633 15.32 39.20 -0.61
C GLN A 633 14.85 40.17 0.48
N TYR A 634 15.45 40.17 1.68
CA TYR A 634 14.95 41.02 2.77
C TYR A 634 15.73 42.34 2.85
N ALA A 635 17.06 42.26 2.99
CA ALA A 635 17.93 43.43 3.08
C ALA A 635 17.83 44.26 1.80
N HIS A 636 18.03 43.65 0.63
CA HIS A 636 17.94 44.34 -0.65
C HIS A 636 16.60 45.06 -0.86
N VAL A 637 15.47 44.36 -0.65
CA VAL A 637 14.13 44.95 -0.82
C VAL A 637 13.90 46.09 0.18
N SER A 638 14.34 45.93 1.43
CA SER A 638 14.20 46.96 2.45
C SER A 638 15.00 48.23 2.13
N GLU A 639 16.24 48.09 1.69
CA GLU A 639 17.14 49.22 1.40
C GLU A 639 16.66 49.99 0.17
N GLN A 640 16.27 49.28 -0.89
CA GLN A 640 15.74 49.91 -2.10
C GLN A 640 14.40 50.61 -1.82
N ALA A 641 13.51 49.99 -1.05
CA ALA A 641 12.23 50.59 -0.69
C ALA A 641 12.42 51.86 0.16
N ILE A 642 13.33 51.85 1.14
CA ILE A 642 13.61 53.04 1.96
C ILE A 642 14.17 54.17 1.10
N LEU A 643 15.13 53.87 0.20
CA LEU A 643 15.74 54.86 -0.69
C LEU A 643 14.70 55.51 -1.61
N ASP A 644 13.94 54.70 -2.35
CA ASP A 644 12.92 55.15 -3.30
C ASP A 644 11.83 55.98 -2.61
N ARG A 645 11.26 55.45 -1.52
CA ARG A 645 10.17 56.10 -0.79
C ARG A 645 10.61 57.40 -0.14
N SER A 646 11.85 57.49 0.34
CA SER A 646 12.40 58.72 0.91
C SER A 646 12.53 59.82 -0.15
N LEU A 647 13.08 59.48 -1.33
CA LEU A 647 13.24 60.43 -2.44
C LEU A 647 11.88 60.93 -2.94
N LEU A 648 10.91 60.03 -3.11
CA LEU A 648 9.57 60.40 -3.58
C LEU A 648 8.82 61.23 -2.54
N LYS A 649 8.95 60.91 -1.25
CA LYS A 649 8.40 61.72 -0.16
C LYS A 649 8.95 63.15 -0.23
N GLU A 650 10.27 63.33 -0.30
CA GLU A 650 10.91 64.66 -0.36
C GLU A 650 10.40 65.48 -1.57
N ARG A 651 10.26 64.85 -2.74
CA ARG A 651 9.72 65.52 -3.93
C ARG A 651 8.25 65.91 -3.77
N LEU A 652 7.44 65.07 -3.15
CA LEU A 652 6.04 65.35 -2.86
C LEU A 652 5.88 66.47 -1.83
N GLU A 653 6.70 66.50 -0.78
CA GLU A 653 6.71 67.58 0.22
C GLU A 653 6.91 68.95 -0.45
N ASN A 654 7.91 69.06 -1.32
CA ASN A 654 8.19 70.28 -2.09
C ASN A 654 7.05 70.64 -3.07
N ALA A 655 6.40 69.65 -3.69
CA ALA A 655 5.35 69.89 -4.69
C ALA A 655 4.00 70.28 -4.06
N VAL A 656 3.70 69.82 -2.85
CA VAL A 656 2.45 70.09 -2.12
C VAL A 656 2.28 71.58 -1.80
N GLU A 657 3.37 72.34 -1.68
CA GLU A 657 3.33 73.80 -1.48
C GLU A 657 2.59 74.50 -2.64
N ASN A 658 2.76 74.01 -3.87
CA ASN A 658 2.21 74.60 -5.09
C ASN A 658 0.98 73.85 -5.63
N ASN A 659 0.75 72.61 -5.22
CA ASN A 659 -0.44 71.83 -5.60
C ASN A 659 -1.01 71.05 -4.40
N LYS A 660 -2.09 71.58 -3.82
CA LYS A 660 -2.76 70.98 -2.64
C LYS A 660 -3.39 69.61 -2.92
N GLU A 661 -3.64 69.24 -4.18
CA GLU A 661 -4.18 67.93 -4.55
C GLU A 661 -3.18 66.79 -4.29
N LEU A 662 -1.88 67.09 -4.20
CA LEU A 662 -0.83 66.09 -3.93
C LEU A 662 -0.73 65.67 -2.45
N LYS A 663 -1.49 66.31 -1.55
CA LYS A 663 -1.45 65.99 -0.11
C LYS A 663 -1.80 64.53 0.19
N SER A 664 -2.71 63.94 -0.56
CA SER A 664 -3.06 62.52 -0.40
C SER A 664 -1.91 61.60 -0.76
N TRP A 665 -1.12 61.95 -1.78
CA TRP A 665 0.05 61.16 -2.20
C TRP A 665 1.20 61.29 -1.21
N LEU A 666 1.41 62.49 -0.65
CA LEU A 666 2.40 62.69 0.42
C LEU A 666 2.09 61.78 1.62
N LYS A 667 0.84 61.80 2.10
CA LYS A 667 0.40 60.94 3.20
C LYS A 667 0.60 59.45 2.88
N GLU A 668 0.29 59.03 1.66
CA GLU A 668 0.51 57.64 1.23
C GLU A 668 2.00 57.26 1.26
N TYR A 669 2.89 58.15 0.82
CA TYR A 669 4.34 57.88 0.81
C TYR A 669 4.99 57.96 2.19
N GLU A 670 4.46 58.77 3.10
CA GLU A 670 4.84 58.74 4.52
C GLU A 670 4.51 57.39 5.16
N GLU A 671 3.31 56.86 4.91
CA GLU A 671 2.88 55.55 5.39
C GLU A 671 3.75 54.43 4.79
N LYS A 672 3.96 54.44 3.46
CA LYS A 672 4.85 53.48 2.80
C LYS A 672 6.28 53.54 3.36
N LEU A 673 6.84 54.72 3.58
CA LEU A 673 8.18 54.84 4.13
C LEU A 673 8.25 54.25 5.55
N SER A 674 7.26 54.55 6.40
CA SER A 674 7.14 53.95 7.73
C SER A 674 7.09 52.42 7.67
N ASN A 675 6.27 51.85 6.78
CA ASN A 675 6.17 50.40 6.57
C ASN A 675 7.50 49.76 6.14
N ALA A 676 8.30 50.44 5.32
CA ALA A 676 9.61 49.96 4.89
C ALA A 676 10.62 49.93 6.07
N HIS A 677 10.55 50.91 6.98
CA HIS A 677 11.33 50.90 8.21
C HIS A 677 10.90 49.76 9.15
N VAL A 678 9.60 49.54 9.34
CA VAL A 678 9.09 48.41 10.13
C VAL A 678 9.56 47.08 9.55
N PHE A 679 9.49 46.91 8.23
CA PHE A 679 10.01 45.71 7.56
C PHE A 679 11.49 45.48 7.88
N LYS A 680 12.32 46.54 7.82
CA LYS A 680 13.75 46.48 8.15
C LYS A 680 13.99 46.11 9.60
N GLU A 681 13.33 46.79 10.53
CA GLU A 681 13.42 46.56 11.98
C GLU A 681 13.14 45.09 12.33
N VAL A 682 12.05 44.54 11.78
CA VAL A 682 11.58 43.19 12.09
C VAL A 682 12.60 42.12 11.69
N PHE A 683 13.09 42.13 10.44
CA PHE A 683 14.00 41.05 10.01
C PHE A 683 15.37 41.17 10.68
N GLN A 684 15.84 42.39 10.96
CA GLN A 684 17.14 42.63 11.62
C GLN A 684 17.16 42.10 13.05
N LYS A 685 16.03 42.11 13.76
CA LYS A 685 15.91 41.59 15.12
C LYS A 685 16.35 40.13 15.28
N TYR A 686 16.32 39.35 14.20
CA TYR A 686 16.67 37.92 14.20
C TYR A 686 18.03 37.62 13.60
N CYS A 687 18.84 38.65 13.37
CA CYS A 687 20.16 38.54 12.75
C CYS A 687 21.24 39.05 13.70
N TRP A 688 22.11 38.16 14.19
CA TRP A 688 23.33 38.54 14.91
C TRP A 688 24.53 37.74 14.43
N GLU A 689 25.73 38.26 14.64
CA GLU A 689 26.97 37.59 14.24
C GLU A 689 27.28 36.42 15.18
N ILE A 690 27.77 35.32 14.60
CA ILE A 690 28.17 34.11 15.31
C ILE A 690 29.67 33.92 15.07
N ASN A 691 30.45 34.33 16.06
CA ASN A 691 31.90 34.13 16.13
C ASN A 691 32.24 32.92 17.01
N GLU A 692 31.38 32.59 17.97
CA GLU A 692 31.55 31.49 18.91
C GLU A 692 30.28 30.65 19.09
N ILE A 693 30.45 29.38 19.50
CA ILE A 693 29.35 28.42 19.67
C ILE A 693 28.31 28.90 20.69
N HIS A 694 28.73 29.59 21.75
CA HIS A 694 27.84 30.03 22.82
C HIS A 694 26.81 31.09 22.38
N GLN A 695 26.97 31.66 21.17
CA GLN A 695 26.04 32.61 20.58
C GLN A 695 24.91 31.93 19.80
N ILE A 696 24.97 30.59 19.64
CA ILE A 696 23.88 29.76 19.13
C ILE A 696 22.92 29.50 20.28
N GLN A 697 21.63 29.65 20.00
CA GLN A 697 20.56 29.32 20.93
C GLN A 697 19.70 28.21 20.35
N ILE A 698 19.43 27.18 21.14
CA ILE A 698 18.60 26.04 20.78
C ILE A 698 17.42 26.05 21.73
N ALA A 699 16.21 26.15 21.20
CA ALA A 699 14.98 26.11 21.97
C ALA A 699 14.22 24.80 21.67
N PRO A 700 14.52 23.68 22.37
CA PRO A 700 13.73 22.46 22.26
C PRO A 700 12.32 22.72 22.75
N PHE A 701 11.32 22.54 21.90
CA PHE A 701 9.91 22.65 22.30
C PHE A 701 9.24 21.28 22.42
N HIS A 702 9.81 20.21 21.84
CA HIS A 702 9.41 18.85 22.13
C HIS A 702 10.62 17.94 22.41
N LEU A 703 10.58 17.23 23.54
CA LEU A 703 11.26 15.94 23.71
C LEU A 703 10.36 14.85 23.11
N LEU A 704 10.72 14.33 21.95
CA LEU A 704 9.87 13.39 21.18
C LEU A 704 9.98 11.96 21.71
N ALA A 705 11.21 11.50 21.97
CA ALA A 705 11.46 10.12 22.37
C ALA A 705 12.76 9.95 23.17
N HIS A 706 12.72 8.92 24.03
CA HIS A 706 13.86 8.22 24.62
C HIS A 706 13.92 6.80 24.03
N SER A 707 14.93 6.01 24.39
CA SER A 707 15.15 4.69 23.78
C SER A 707 14.04 3.67 23.95
N HIS A 708 13.17 3.85 24.97
CA HIS A 708 12.13 2.88 25.31
C HIS A 708 10.72 3.46 25.28
N GLU A 709 10.57 4.78 25.09
CA GLU A 709 9.26 5.42 25.08
C GLU A 709 9.21 6.66 24.18
N THR A 710 8.03 6.91 23.63
CA THR A 710 7.67 8.18 23.01
C THR A 710 6.85 9.01 23.99
N PHE A 711 6.90 10.34 23.85
CA PHE A 711 6.24 11.26 24.78
C PHE A 711 4.97 11.90 24.20
N PHE A 712 4.38 11.30 23.17
CA PHE A 712 3.15 11.80 22.54
C PHE A 712 1.90 11.65 23.43
N ASN A 713 2.01 10.98 24.57
CA ASN A 713 0.98 10.91 25.60
C ASN A 713 1.11 12.00 26.67
N LYS A 714 2.19 12.80 26.67
CA LYS A 714 2.42 13.87 27.63
C LYS A 714 1.77 15.19 27.16
N PRO A 715 1.32 16.06 28.08
CA PRO A 715 0.82 17.38 27.72
C PRO A 715 1.97 18.32 27.31
N TYR A 716 1.67 19.38 26.55
CA TYR A 716 2.72 20.34 26.12
C TYR A 716 3.41 21.05 27.30
N THR A 717 2.71 21.26 28.42
CA THR A 717 3.31 21.79 29.66
C THR A 717 4.47 20.93 30.15
N TRP A 718 4.35 19.60 30.07
CA TRP A 718 5.43 18.68 30.42
C TRP A 718 6.65 18.85 29.50
N HIS A 719 6.42 19.07 28.20
CA HIS A 719 7.53 19.33 27.26
C HIS A 719 8.24 20.66 27.57
N MET A 720 7.50 21.70 28.01
CA MET A 720 8.09 22.96 28.45
C MET A 720 8.89 22.81 29.76
N GLU A 721 8.42 22.00 30.71
CA GLU A 721 9.20 21.65 31.90
C GLU A 721 10.49 20.92 31.53
N LYS A 722 10.44 20.03 30.52
CA LYS A 722 11.64 19.35 30.01
C LYS A 722 12.60 20.29 29.29
N ASN A 723 12.09 21.24 28.50
CA ASN A 723 12.88 22.33 27.94
C ASN A 723 13.64 23.08 29.05
N LYS A 724 12.95 23.48 30.12
CA LYS A 724 13.57 24.13 31.28
C LYS A 724 14.61 23.24 31.99
N GLN A 725 14.40 21.92 32.06
CA GLN A 725 15.41 21.02 32.61
C GLN A 725 16.67 20.96 31.72
N LEU A 726 16.52 21.04 30.40
CA LEU A 726 17.65 21.04 29.47
C LEU A 726 18.50 22.32 29.57
N THR A 727 17.92 23.48 29.91
CA THR A 727 18.68 24.73 30.10
C THR A 727 19.64 24.65 31.30
N LEU A 728 19.33 23.79 32.28
CA LEU A 728 20.22 23.48 33.40
C LEU A 728 21.36 22.53 33.01
N VAL A 729 21.24 21.82 31.89
CA VAL A 729 22.26 20.89 31.38
C VAL A 729 23.34 21.63 30.59
N ASP A 730 22.94 22.48 29.64
CA ASP A 730 23.88 23.25 28.83
C ASP A 730 23.32 24.63 28.48
N ASN A 731 24.20 25.63 28.43
CA ASN A 731 23.86 27.02 28.14
C ASN A 731 23.45 27.29 26.69
N LEU A 732 23.64 26.33 25.77
CA LEU A 732 23.08 26.40 24.42
C LEU A 732 21.56 26.23 24.41
N PHE A 733 20.99 25.56 25.42
CA PHE A 733 19.55 25.42 25.52
C PHE A 733 18.94 26.66 26.16
N VAL A 734 17.89 27.19 25.52
CA VAL A 734 17.13 28.35 26.02
C VAL A 734 15.70 27.97 26.38
N GLU A 735 15.17 28.63 27.41
CA GLU A 735 13.80 28.41 27.89
C GLU A 735 12.80 28.99 26.87
N THR A 736 11.73 28.24 26.59
CA THR A 736 10.62 28.74 25.79
C THR A 736 9.55 29.31 26.71
N GLU A 737 9.31 30.61 26.58
CA GLU A 737 8.21 31.28 27.27
C GLU A 737 6.86 30.70 26.83
N TYR A 738 6.00 30.36 27.79
CA TYR A 738 4.67 29.84 27.51
C TYR A 738 3.64 30.28 28.56
N MET A 739 2.37 30.25 28.18
CA MET A 739 1.23 30.53 29.03
C MET A 739 0.12 29.50 28.81
N ILE A 740 -0.70 29.28 29.82
CA ILE A 740 -1.85 28.37 29.76
C ILE A 740 -3.12 29.20 29.54
N ILE A 741 -4.03 28.69 28.71
CA ILE A 741 -5.37 29.23 28.51
C ILE A 741 -6.36 28.19 29.04
N ASP A 742 -7.08 28.52 30.10
CA ASP A 742 -8.08 27.65 30.75
C ASP A 742 -9.39 28.38 31.11
N ASP A 743 -9.34 29.71 31.24
CA ASP A 743 -10.49 30.57 31.50
C ASP A 743 -10.44 31.91 30.70
N PRO A 744 -11.50 32.73 30.71
CA PRO A 744 -11.50 34.02 30.00
C PRO A 744 -10.43 35.02 30.48
N LYS A 745 -9.98 34.94 31.74
CA LYS A 745 -8.95 35.83 32.30
C LYS A 745 -7.56 35.44 31.78
N SER A 746 -7.26 34.15 31.72
CA SER A 746 -6.04 33.60 31.14
C SER A 746 -5.95 33.89 29.64
N GLU A 747 -7.08 33.82 28.92
CA GLU A 747 -7.16 34.23 27.51
C GLU A 747 -6.78 35.70 27.33
N GLU A 748 -7.34 36.60 28.13
CA GLU A 748 -7.00 38.02 28.07
C GLU A 748 -5.51 38.26 28.38
N ALA A 749 -4.96 37.51 29.34
CA ALA A 749 -3.55 37.57 29.68
C ALA A 749 -2.64 37.10 28.52
N VAL A 750 -3.02 36.04 27.81
CA VAL A 750 -2.29 35.56 26.63
C VAL A 750 -2.39 36.53 25.47
N ILE A 751 -3.55 37.15 25.24
CA ILE A 751 -3.71 38.17 24.20
C ILE A 751 -2.79 39.36 24.49
N LYS A 752 -2.79 39.87 25.73
CA LYS A 752 -1.89 40.98 26.13
C LYS A 752 -0.42 40.61 26.01
N TRP A 753 -0.04 39.38 26.39
CA TRP A 753 1.32 38.91 26.22
C TRP A 753 1.72 38.84 24.74
N TRP A 754 0.83 38.32 23.88
CA TRP A 754 1.04 38.28 22.43
C TRP A 754 1.17 39.68 21.83
N GLU A 755 0.31 40.63 22.21
CA GLU A 755 0.40 42.03 21.78
C GLU A 755 1.77 42.62 22.16
N LEU A 756 2.19 42.45 23.42
CA LEU A 756 3.47 42.97 23.93
C LEU A 756 4.66 42.43 23.14
N ILE A 757 4.77 41.11 22.96
CA ILE A 757 5.94 40.52 22.28
C ILE A 757 5.93 40.84 20.78
N THR A 758 4.75 40.94 20.16
CA THR A 758 4.66 41.20 18.72
C THR A 758 4.83 42.67 18.35
N ASP A 759 4.50 43.59 19.26
CA ASP A 759 4.82 45.01 19.13
C ASP A 759 6.33 45.28 19.25
N ASP A 760 7.01 44.51 20.10
CA ASP A 760 8.47 44.46 20.14
C ASP A 760 9.08 43.80 18.88
N GLY A 761 8.25 43.27 17.97
CA GLY A 761 8.69 42.69 16.69
C GLY A 761 9.05 41.21 16.76
N HIS A 762 8.68 40.48 17.83
CA HIS A 762 8.73 39.02 17.83
C HIS A 762 7.69 38.42 16.86
N GLU A 763 7.89 37.14 16.47
CA GLU A 763 7.11 36.55 15.39
C GLU A 763 5.65 36.34 15.79
N GLY A 764 5.43 35.94 17.04
CA GLY A 764 4.11 35.65 17.58
C GLY A 764 4.13 34.47 18.53
N ILE A 765 3.01 33.74 18.56
CA ILE A 765 2.85 32.54 19.39
C ILE A 765 2.38 31.36 18.56
N VAL A 766 2.54 30.16 19.12
CA VAL A 766 1.91 28.93 18.66
C VAL A 766 0.95 28.47 19.75
N ILE A 767 -0.33 28.34 19.40
CA ILE A 767 -1.34 27.81 20.31
C ILE A 767 -1.53 26.32 20.01
N LYS A 768 -1.46 25.51 21.05
CA LYS A 768 -1.57 24.06 21.01
C LYS A 768 -2.68 23.60 21.98
N PRO A 769 -3.39 22.50 21.69
CA PRO A 769 -4.31 21.91 22.68
C PRO A 769 -3.54 21.40 23.90
N GLU A 770 -4.18 21.14 25.05
CA GLU A 770 -3.46 20.63 26.24
C GLU A 770 -2.69 19.33 25.97
N THR A 771 -3.31 18.38 25.25
CA THR A 771 -2.72 17.08 24.94
C THR A 771 -2.07 17.07 23.55
N PHE A 772 -0.91 16.41 23.45
CA PHE A 772 -0.14 16.32 22.21
C PHE A 772 -0.94 15.70 21.04
N MET A 773 -1.79 14.72 21.33
CA MET A 773 -2.78 14.16 20.40
C MET A 773 -4.20 14.41 20.90
N SER A 774 -4.90 15.30 20.21
CA SER A 774 -6.30 15.65 20.50
C SER A 774 -7.24 15.15 19.41
N LYS A 775 -8.35 14.53 19.81
CA LYS A 775 -9.42 14.09 18.89
C LYS A 775 -10.76 14.73 19.27
N SER A 776 -11.49 15.21 18.27
CA SER A 776 -12.88 15.69 18.40
C SER A 776 -13.79 14.84 17.55
N LYS A 777 -14.82 14.23 18.15
CA LYS A 777 -15.76 13.31 17.47
C LYS A 777 -15.04 12.22 16.64
N GLY A 778 -13.95 11.67 17.19
CA GLY A 778 -13.12 10.65 16.54
C GLY A 778 -12.14 11.16 15.48
N ARG A 779 -12.11 12.46 15.17
CA ARG A 779 -11.20 13.07 14.18
C ARG A 779 -10.05 13.81 14.86
N LEU A 780 -8.86 13.69 14.29
CA LEU A 780 -7.66 14.39 14.77
C LEU A 780 -7.81 15.91 14.62
N VAL A 781 -7.46 16.66 15.66
CA VAL A 781 -7.44 18.13 15.69
C VAL A 781 -6.04 18.64 15.36
N GLN A 782 -5.92 19.87 14.85
CA GLN A 782 -4.63 20.50 14.54
C GLN A 782 -3.72 20.51 15.79
N PRO A 783 -2.50 19.93 15.71
CA PRO A 783 -1.61 19.82 16.87
C PRO A 783 -1.01 21.17 17.29
N ALA A 784 -0.91 22.11 16.35
CA ALA A 784 -0.36 23.43 16.60
C ALA A 784 -0.87 24.41 15.55
N ILE A 785 -1.26 25.60 15.98
CA ILE A 785 -1.67 26.70 15.10
C ILE A 785 -0.83 27.93 15.42
N LYS A 786 -0.15 28.48 14.42
CA LYS A 786 0.61 29.74 14.55
C LYS A 786 -0.31 30.95 14.47
N VAL A 787 -0.01 31.94 15.31
CA VAL A 787 -0.63 33.26 15.32
C VAL A 787 0.48 34.30 15.29
N ARG A 788 0.72 34.87 14.11
CA ARG A 788 1.84 35.78 13.90
C ARG A 788 1.45 37.24 14.12
N GLY A 789 2.42 38.00 14.60
CA GLY A 789 2.31 39.43 14.89
C GLY A 789 2.10 40.28 13.65
N ARG A 790 1.42 41.41 13.86
CA ARG A 790 1.15 42.39 12.80
C ARG A 790 2.43 42.91 12.15
N LYS A 791 3.44 43.28 12.95
CA LYS A 791 4.75 43.73 12.43
C LYS A 791 5.46 42.63 11.66
N TYR A 792 5.49 41.40 12.20
CA TYR A 792 6.12 40.25 11.57
C TYR A 792 5.53 39.94 10.18
N LEU A 793 4.22 40.01 10.02
CA LEU A 793 3.58 39.70 8.74
C LEU A 793 3.98 40.66 7.60
N ASN A 794 4.58 41.82 7.88
CA ASN A 794 5.15 42.69 6.83
C ASN A 794 6.24 41.98 6.02
N ILE A 795 7.04 41.12 6.66
CA ILE A 795 8.11 40.40 5.98
C ILE A 795 7.61 39.17 5.21
N ILE A 796 6.34 38.77 5.41
CA ILE A 796 5.72 37.61 4.75
C ILE A 796 4.75 38.02 3.64
N TYR A 797 3.86 38.98 3.90
CA TYR A 797 2.82 39.43 2.97
C TYR A 797 3.18 40.72 2.23
N GLY A 798 4.33 41.33 2.57
CA GLY A 798 4.84 42.57 2.01
C GLY A 798 4.56 43.78 2.91
N MET A 799 5.38 44.83 2.73
CA MET A 799 5.39 46.04 3.58
C MET A 799 4.03 46.71 3.72
N ASP A 800 3.20 46.67 2.68
CA ASP A 800 1.95 47.44 2.61
C ASP A 800 0.70 46.54 2.73
N TYR A 801 0.84 45.34 3.32
CA TYR A 801 -0.24 44.35 3.40
C TYR A 801 -1.45 44.82 4.23
N LEU A 802 -1.23 45.76 5.16
CA LEU A 802 -2.25 46.31 6.06
C LEU A 802 -3.16 47.34 5.41
N ARG A 803 -2.81 47.86 4.22
CA ARG A 803 -3.71 48.76 3.49
C ARG A 803 -5.06 48.08 3.29
N ALA A 804 -6.16 48.79 3.53
CA ALA A 804 -7.51 48.23 3.56
C ALA A 804 -7.85 47.34 2.34
N GLU A 805 -7.47 47.75 1.13
CA GLU A 805 -7.69 46.99 -0.10
C GLU A 805 -6.87 45.68 -0.13
N ASN A 806 -5.61 45.73 0.29
CA ASN A 806 -4.73 44.56 0.38
C ASN A 806 -5.23 43.60 1.43
N LEU A 807 -5.53 44.09 2.64
CA LEU A 807 -5.98 43.26 3.74
C LEU A 807 -7.31 42.59 3.41
N LYS A 808 -8.27 43.31 2.83
CA LYS A 808 -9.55 42.74 2.35
C LYS A 808 -9.34 41.61 1.34
N ARG A 809 -8.35 41.73 0.46
CA ARG A 809 -7.97 40.66 -0.49
C ARG A 809 -7.31 39.48 0.21
N LEU A 810 -6.40 39.73 1.16
CA LEU A 810 -5.67 38.71 1.90
C LEU A 810 -6.56 37.92 2.88
N LYS A 811 -7.61 38.52 3.44
CA LYS A 811 -8.61 37.83 4.26
C LYS A 811 -9.39 36.75 3.46
N LYS A 812 -9.31 36.73 2.12
CA LYS A 812 -9.89 35.66 1.28
C LYS A 812 -8.96 34.44 1.11
N ARG A 813 -7.89 34.30 1.91
CA ARG A 813 -6.94 33.18 1.84
C ARG A 813 -7.62 31.83 2.12
N ASN A 814 -7.14 30.76 1.47
CA ASN A 814 -7.60 29.39 1.71
C ASN A 814 -6.53 28.60 2.47
N THR A 815 -6.81 28.27 3.73
CA THR A 815 -5.90 27.54 4.63
C THR A 815 -6.14 26.03 4.63
N GLY A 816 -7.22 25.55 4.01
CA GLY A 816 -7.69 24.18 4.14
C GLY A 816 -6.73 23.12 3.58
N LYS A 817 -5.99 23.45 2.50
CA LYS A 817 -4.96 22.54 1.96
C LYS A 817 -3.80 22.36 2.94
N LYS A 818 -3.27 23.47 3.46
CA LYS A 818 -2.15 23.48 4.44
C LYS A 818 -2.53 22.75 5.73
N GLN A 819 -3.76 22.94 6.21
CA GLN A 819 -4.32 22.23 7.36
C GLN A 819 -4.38 20.71 7.18
N LYS A 820 -4.82 20.25 6.00
CA LYS A 820 -4.89 18.81 5.71
C LYS A 820 -3.49 18.19 5.64
N LEU A 821 -2.53 18.88 5.04
CA LEU A 821 -1.13 18.44 4.99
C LEU A 821 -0.52 18.37 6.39
N ALA A 822 -0.70 19.41 7.21
CA ALA A 822 -0.21 19.44 8.59
C ALA A 822 -0.68 18.23 9.42
N LEU A 823 -1.94 17.81 9.29
CA LEU A 823 -2.46 16.62 9.99
C LEU A 823 -1.85 15.30 9.47
N LYS A 824 -1.69 15.16 8.15
CA LYS A 824 -1.11 13.96 7.54
C LYS A 824 0.37 13.83 7.90
N GLU A 825 1.12 14.90 7.73
CA GLU A 825 2.54 14.94 8.05
C GLU A 825 2.78 14.73 9.54
N PHE A 826 1.92 15.29 10.40
CA PHE A 826 2.00 15.05 11.85
C PHE A 826 1.81 13.57 12.15
N ALA A 827 0.75 12.95 11.62
CA ALA A 827 0.49 11.52 11.82
C ALA A 827 1.65 10.63 11.32
N LEU A 828 2.24 10.94 10.16
CA LEU A 828 3.42 10.24 9.64
C LEU A 828 4.64 10.46 10.55
N GLY A 829 4.89 11.68 11.00
CA GLY A 829 6.00 12.01 11.90
C GLY A 829 5.94 11.24 13.21
N LEU A 830 4.75 11.16 13.84
CA LEU A 830 4.56 10.37 15.07
C LEU A 830 4.78 8.89 14.82
N GLU A 831 4.16 8.36 13.76
CA GLU A 831 4.26 6.94 13.40
C GLU A 831 5.72 6.55 13.16
N GLY A 832 6.51 7.37 12.46
CA GLY A 832 7.94 7.12 12.23
C GLY A 832 8.75 6.97 13.52
N VAL A 833 8.54 7.88 14.47
CA VAL A 833 9.23 7.85 15.78
C VAL A 833 8.78 6.65 16.60
N GLU A 834 7.47 6.35 16.63
CA GLU A 834 6.96 5.19 17.35
C GLU A 834 7.50 3.88 16.79
N ARG A 835 7.52 3.72 15.46
CA ARG A 835 8.10 2.54 14.80
C ARG A 835 9.57 2.37 15.16
N PHE A 836 10.31 3.48 15.18
CA PHE A 836 11.72 3.48 15.55
C PHE A 836 11.95 3.02 16.99
N VAL A 837 11.21 3.57 17.96
CA VAL A 837 11.30 3.21 19.39
C VAL A 837 10.82 1.77 19.63
N LYS A 838 9.76 1.32 18.94
CA LYS A 838 9.23 -0.05 19.01
C LYS A 838 10.16 -1.10 18.37
N GLY A 839 11.26 -0.68 17.76
CA GLY A 839 12.25 -1.58 17.18
C GLY A 839 11.90 -2.14 15.81
N GLU A 840 11.00 -1.48 15.06
CA GLU A 840 10.69 -1.87 13.68
C GLU A 840 11.87 -1.64 12.74
N SER A 841 11.81 -2.22 11.53
CA SER A 841 12.84 -2.03 10.52
C SER A 841 12.93 -0.57 10.09
N ILE A 842 14.13 -0.14 9.74
CA ILE A 842 14.40 1.22 9.29
C ILE A 842 13.63 1.53 7.99
N SER A 843 13.38 0.51 7.15
CA SER A 843 12.48 0.61 6.00
C SER A 843 11.08 1.10 6.39
N ARG A 844 10.51 0.58 7.50
CA ARG A 844 9.18 0.99 8.01
C ARG A 844 9.18 2.41 8.60
N VAL A 845 10.30 2.84 9.17
CA VAL A 845 10.48 4.23 9.62
C VAL A 845 10.55 5.16 8.40
N HIS A 846 11.29 4.76 7.37
CA HIS A 846 11.50 5.55 6.15
C HIS A 846 10.28 5.65 5.25
N GLU A 847 9.36 4.69 5.28
CA GLU A 847 8.00 4.89 4.73
C GLU A 847 7.36 6.19 5.25
N CYS A 848 7.51 6.47 6.55
CA CYS A 848 6.90 7.65 7.15
C CYS A 848 7.67 8.93 6.78
N VAL A 849 9.00 8.87 6.90
CA VAL A 849 9.91 10.00 6.63
C VAL A 849 9.84 10.42 5.16
N LEU A 850 9.91 9.48 4.22
CA LEU A 850 9.74 9.75 2.80
C LEU A 850 8.34 10.27 2.50
N GLY A 851 7.31 9.80 3.22
CA GLY A 851 5.95 10.31 3.10
C GLY A 851 5.83 11.79 3.45
N VAL A 852 6.44 12.23 4.56
CA VAL A 852 6.45 13.65 4.94
C VAL A 852 7.22 14.48 3.91
N LEU A 853 8.41 14.04 3.49
CA LEU A 853 9.22 14.73 2.49
C LEU A 853 8.53 14.79 1.11
N ALA A 854 7.75 13.77 0.75
CA ALA A 854 6.90 13.78 -0.44
C ALA A 854 5.80 14.83 -0.33
N MET A 855 5.12 14.92 0.81
CA MET A 855 4.03 15.88 1.01
C MET A 855 4.49 17.34 1.04
N GLU A 856 5.69 17.63 1.55
CA GLU A 856 6.27 18.99 1.50
C GLU A 856 6.54 19.48 0.07
N SER A 857 6.62 18.58 -0.92
CA SER A 857 6.70 18.96 -2.34
C SER A 857 5.36 19.43 -2.94
N ASP A 858 4.24 19.19 -2.24
CA ASP A 858 2.92 19.58 -2.72
C ASP A 858 2.75 21.11 -2.67
N PRO A 859 2.54 21.79 -3.81
CA PRO A 859 2.52 23.25 -3.86
C PRO A 859 1.41 23.82 -2.97
N VAL A 860 1.82 24.62 -1.99
CA VAL A 860 0.96 25.38 -1.08
C VAL A 860 1.41 26.84 -1.04
N ASP A 861 0.50 27.74 -0.66
CA ASP A 861 0.84 29.15 -0.48
C ASP A 861 1.97 29.30 0.57
N PRO A 862 3.16 29.78 0.18
CA PRO A 862 4.32 29.85 1.07
C PRO A 862 4.16 30.87 2.20
N ARG A 863 3.18 31.77 2.10
CA ARG A 863 2.87 32.77 3.13
C ARG A 863 2.13 32.18 4.32
N LEU A 864 1.52 31.00 4.15
CA LEU A 864 0.66 30.37 5.15
C LEU A 864 1.44 29.83 6.33
#